data_AF-A0A3D3W487-F1
#
_entry.id   AF-A0A3D3W487-F1
#
_cell.length_a   1.000
_cell.length_b   1.000
_cell.length_c   1.000
_cell.angle_alpha   90.00
_cell.angle_beta   90.00
_cell.angle_gamma   90.00
#
_symmetry.space_group_name_H-M   'P 1'
#
loop_
_entity.id
_entity.type
_entity.pdbx_description
1 polymer ?
#
loop_
_entity_poly.entity_id
_entity_poly.type
_entity_poly.pdbx_seq_one_letter_code
_entity_poly.pdbx_strand_id
1 'polypeptide(L)'
;LRDVARYVSLRQAVSTKTVHVRDSAGRAIPAVLDEGASADSVLAWERLLLKRAVDPSPQVRAEAVVAASFTRGPLAAEILFAAMQTEQDSQLSFVIQQARGVIDLDGAVRNVLAAGGKLSRNAEAYALSNASVDDLLKMESSEGVYRAILTRESVPEQTLRTALAGLAALRRVPETEQLFSLIEELNAKASVNVVNSLSRLLAGQPSEQLVRVRERIVKLAQSARSAETRRVALAAWISADGGPDAVFAAMRQEQLSQEDVLRALPLVTSKPAAKALFPQLAALVPALPGSSAAAPLVRPGLRVDFYAPNPPNVAQETLQALTPNATGVAERIVMEQPVLQTRDSFALMFRGHIRIERSGQYEFFISSDDGSRFYLDGELLIDNDGLHGMVEKGQAIRLEAGLHAIVATYFDNGGGDGLSMSWSGPGFSRQEIPADVLVSAADQTLQDLGVVALSGIAGFESEKTAVFAGLLEAGTSTGSVLTALSAIPEDKRPAMLATQVGTAAVKYLSGLDPRQRNTDAAALAVTLAEAARKRLTGPAADRLEGQLRDVVVPLIALGTVPERMIYDREIVAVKAGRPVEFRLTNSDNMPHNLAIVKPGTLAAVGELAESTGRDADAAERGFVPRSEDVLVASTLVQPGKVASVYFETPREPGIYPYVCTYPGHWRRMYGALYVVSDLRAYEADPAAYLAAVKLQQRDDLLKYLGRNTEWQVDDLAGDVMHLTHRASNFAVGQQLFRAAACAGCHRVSGQGNAVGPDLTKLPVEYSRIDVLDHILNPSKKIEPKYQSSVLVLKSGRVVTGLVVEDAGEVLKVLDNPAAPDKLVVVQKSEIDERTQSDVSIMPKGVLNKLTREEILDLLAWVLAGGDREHALFGVHEHHN
;
A
#
# COMPACT_ATOMS: atom_id res chain seq x y z
N LEU A 1 -16.94 13.05 -42.21
CA LEU A 1 -18.25 12.95 -42.91
C LEU A 1 -18.11 12.60 -44.40
N ARG A 2 -17.31 13.32 -45.22
CA ARG A 2 -17.08 12.95 -46.64
C ARG A 2 -16.46 11.55 -46.83
N ASP A 3 -15.42 11.22 -46.04
CA ASP A 3 -14.76 9.92 -46.14
C ASP A 3 -15.64 8.77 -45.64
N VAL A 4 -16.44 9.02 -44.59
CA VAL A 4 -17.48 8.10 -44.12
C VAL A 4 -18.56 7.88 -45.18
N ALA A 5 -19.04 8.92 -45.85
CA ALA A 5 -20.02 8.80 -46.93
C ALA A 5 -19.47 8.04 -48.15
N ARG A 6 -18.18 8.25 -48.49
CA ARG A 6 -17.50 7.47 -49.54
C ARG A 6 -17.22 6.03 -49.14
N TYR A 7 -16.84 5.78 -47.89
CA TYR A 7 -16.68 4.42 -47.37
C TYR A 7 -18.01 3.68 -47.32
N VAL A 8 -19.09 4.33 -46.89
CA VAL A 8 -20.45 3.79 -46.95
C VAL A 8 -20.85 3.53 -48.41
N SER A 9 -20.47 4.40 -49.36
CA SER A 9 -20.71 4.19 -50.79
C SER A 9 -19.90 3.01 -51.36
N LEU A 10 -18.62 2.86 -50.98
CA LEU A 10 -17.78 1.72 -51.33
C LEU A 10 -18.30 0.42 -50.69
N ARG A 11 -18.76 0.48 -49.43
CA ARG A 11 -19.35 -0.64 -48.70
C ARG A 11 -20.73 -1.02 -49.26
N GLN A 12 -21.56 -0.06 -49.66
CA GLN A 12 -22.84 -0.27 -50.34
C GLN A 12 -22.65 -0.86 -51.74
N ALA A 13 -21.61 -0.44 -52.47
CA ALA A 13 -21.23 -1.05 -53.74
C ALA A 13 -20.72 -2.50 -53.56
N VAL A 14 -20.25 -2.86 -52.36
CA VAL A 14 -19.79 -4.22 -52.00
C VAL A 14 -20.92 -5.06 -51.38
N SER A 15 -21.92 -4.46 -50.74
CA SER A 15 -23.04 -5.16 -50.09
C SER A 15 -24.10 -5.70 -51.05
N THR A 16 -24.05 -5.39 -52.35
CA THR A 16 -24.97 -5.90 -53.38
C THR A 16 -24.58 -7.29 -53.93
N LYS A 17 -23.74 -8.04 -53.20
CA LYS A 17 -23.20 -9.37 -53.58
C LYS A 17 -22.34 -9.40 -54.85
N THR A 18 -21.91 -8.26 -55.37
CA THR A 18 -20.93 -8.12 -56.47
C THR A 18 -19.90 -7.05 -56.12
N VAL A 19 -18.67 -7.44 -55.76
CA VAL A 19 -17.57 -6.45 -55.63
C VAL A 19 -17.14 -6.05 -57.03
N HIS A 20 -17.01 -4.77 -57.32
CA HIS A 20 -16.31 -4.31 -58.52
C HIS A 20 -14.98 -3.70 -58.11
N VAL A 21 -13.89 -4.47 -58.12
CA VAL A 21 -12.55 -3.89 -58.05
C VAL A 21 -12.18 -3.46 -59.47
N ARG A 22 -11.91 -2.17 -59.65
CA ARG A 22 -11.52 -1.65 -60.97
C ARG A 22 -10.07 -2.00 -61.28
N ASP A 23 -9.78 -2.33 -62.53
CA ASP A 23 -8.39 -2.40 -63.00
C ASP A 23 -7.78 -1.01 -63.24
N SER A 24 -6.50 -0.96 -63.59
CA SER A 24 -5.77 0.27 -63.90
C SER A 24 -6.31 1.04 -65.12
N ALA A 25 -7.23 0.44 -65.89
CA ALA A 25 -7.96 1.05 -67.00
C ALA A 25 -9.42 1.40 -66.63
N GLY A 26 -9.81 1.27 -65.35
CA GLY A 26 -11.13 1.61 -64.83
C GLY A 26 -12.22 0.54 -65.06
N ARG A 27 -11.86 -0.66 -65.54
CA ARG A 27 -12.81 -1.75 -65.82
C ARG A 27 -13.16 -2.53 -64.56
N ALA A 28 -14.45 -2.70 -64.30
CA ALA A 28 -14.99 -3.40 -63.14
C ALA A 28 -14.89 -4.93 -63.29
N ILE A 29 -14.27 -5.62 -62.32
CA ILE A 29 -14.21 -7.10 -62.28
C ILE A 29 -15.16 -7.60 -61.18
N PRO A 30 -16.13 -8.50 -61.47
CA PRO A 30 -17.16 -8.90 -60.51
C PRO A 30 -16.68 -9.98 -59.52
N ALA A 31 -16.52 -9.66 -58.23
CA ALA A 31 -16.25 -10.67 -57.19
C ALA A 31 -17.55 -11.20 -56.54
N VAL A 32 -17.63 -12.52 -56.40
CA VAL A 32 -18.77 -13.23 -55.80
C VAL A 32 -18.49 -13.48 -54.32
N LEU A 33 -19.28 -12.87 -53.44
CA LEU A 33 -19.22 -13.01 -51.97
C LEU A 33 -20.32 -13.94 -51.42
N ASP A 34 -20.79 -14.90 -52.22
CA ASP A 34 -21.93 -15.73 -51.83
C ASP A 34 -21.53 -16.77 -50.77
N GLU A 35 -22.41 -17.01 -49.78
CA GLU A 35 -22.19 -17.90 -48.64
C GLU A 35 -21.96 -19.39 -49.03
N GLY A 36 -22.04 -19.73 -50.33
CA GLY A 36 -21.75 -21.04 -50.90
C GLY A 36 -20.52 -21.10 -51.83
N ALA A 37 -19.68 -20.07 -51.88
CA ALA A 37 -18.46 -20.10 -52.70
C ALA A 37 -17.46 -21.15 -52.20
N SER A 38 -16.88 -21.94 -53.13
CA SER A 38 -15.85 -22.92 -52.77
C SER A 38 -14.58 -22.22 -52.26
N ALA A 39 -13.82 -22.89 -51.38
CA ALA A 39 -12.55 -22.38 -50.86
C ALA A 39 -11.56 -21.99 -51.98
N ASP A 40 -11.54 -22.74 -53.08
CA ASP A 40 -10.73 -22.43 -54.27
C ASP A 40 -11.15 -21.14 -54.96
N SER A 41 -12.45 -20.87 -55.00
CA SER A 41 -13.00 -19.63 -55.59
C SER A 41 -12.61 -18.42 -54.74
N VAL A 42 -12.77 -18.53 -53.40
CA VAL A 42 -12.35 -17.47 -52.46
C VAL A 42 -10.84 -17.20 -52.58
N LEU A 43 -10.02 -18.24 -52.63
CA LEU A 43 -8.57 -18.11 -52.76
C LEU A 43 -8.15 -17.46 -54.09
N ALA A 44 -8.81 -17.81 -55.20
CA ALA A 44 -8.56 -17.19 -56.50
C ALA A 44 -8.88 -15.68 -56.49
N TRP A 45 -9.97 -15.30 -55.79
CA TRP A 45 -10.34 -13.90 -55.59
C TRP A 45 -9.32 -13.14 -54.76
N GLU A 46 -8.89 -13.69 -53.64
CA GLU A 46 -7.92 -12.99 -52.79
C GLU A 46 -6.56 -12.82 -53.47
N ARG A 47 -6.15 -13.75 -54.34
CA ARG A 47 -4.95 -13.57 -55.18
C ARG A 47 -5.08 -12.39 -56.14
N LEU A 48 -6.28 -12.10 -56.63
CA LEU A 48 -6.54 -10.90 -57.45
C LEU A 48 -6.48 -9.64 -56.59
N LEU A 49 -7.15 -9.64 -55.44
CA LEU A 49 -7.17 -8.51 -54.50
C LEU A 49 -5.76 -8.17 -54.01
N LEU A 50 -4.92 -9.18 -53.74
CA LEU A 50 -3.54 -8.99 -53.31
C LEU A 50 -2.71 -8.24 -54.36
N LYS A 51 -2.92 -8.51 -55.67
CA LYS A 51 -2.28 -7.76 -56.75
C LYS A 51 -2.74 -6.30 -56.79
N ARG A 52 -3.98 -6.02 -56.37
CA ARG A 52 -4.60 -4.68 -56.39
C ARG A 52 -4.28 -3.86 -55.15
N ALA A 53 -3.95 -4.50 -54.04
CA ALA A 53 -3.48 -3.83 -52.83
C ALA A 53 -2.23 -2.97 -53.05
N VAL A 54 -1.46 -3.24 -54.11
CA VAL A 54 -0.24 -2.48 -54.48
C VAL A 54 -0.37 -1.72 -55.81
N ASP A 55 -1.60 -1.51 -56.29
CA ASP A 55 -1.86 -0.78 -57.55
C ASP A 55 -1.41 0.69 -57.42
N PRO A 56 -0.87 1.31 -58.49
CA PRO A 56 -0.50 2.74 -58.46
C PRO A 56 -1.64 3.66 -58.04
N SER A 57 -2.90 3.32 -58.36
CA SER A 57 -4.07 4.10 -57.97
C SER A 57 -4.45 3.89 -56.49
N PRO A 58 -4.44 4.94 -55.65
CA PRO A 58 -4.85 4.84 -54.24
C PRO A 58 -6.29 4.36 -54.06
N GLN A 59 -7.17 4.71 -55.01
CA GLN A 59 -8.55 4.25 -55.02
C GLN A 59 -8.64 2.74 -55.22
N VAL A 60 -7.85 2.17 -56.13
CA VAL A 60 -7.84 0.72 -56.39
C VAL A 60 -7.31 -0.04 -55.18
N ARG A 61 -6.31 0.51 -54.47
CA ARG A 61 -5.82 -0.05 -53.20
C ARG A 61 -6.91 -0.03 -52.13
N ALA A 62 -7.63 1.09 -52.00
CA ALA A 62 -8.71 1.22 -51.02
C ALA A 62 -9.87 0.25 -51.32
N GLU A 63 -10.25 0.07 -52.59
CA GLU A 63 -11.25 -0.91 -53.02
C GLU A 63 -10.81 -2.35 -52.69
N ALA A 64 -9.54 -2.68 -52.90
CA ALA A 64 -8.99 -3.99 -52.55
C ALA A 64 -9.03 -4.28 -51.04
N VAL A 65 -8.69 -3.30 -50.20
CA VAL A 65 -8.75 -3.41 -48.73
C VAL A 65 -10.19 -3.58 -48.25
N VAL A 66 -11.14 -2.80 -48.79
CA VAL A 66 -12.56 -2.95 -48.48
C VAL A 66 -13.04 -4.34 -48.86
N ALA A 67 -12.71 -4.82 -50.07
CA ALA A 67 -13.10 -6.14 -50.54
C ALA A 67 -12.55 -7.28 -49.65
N ALA A 68 -11.29 -7.17 -49.21
CA ALA A 68 -10.68 -8.16 -48.31
C ALA A 68 -11.43 -8.33 -46.98
N SER A 69 -12.08 -7.27 -46.47
CA SER A 69 -12.88 -7.36 -45.24
C SER A 69 -14.12 -8.27 -45.36
N PHE A 70 -14.48 -8.70 -46.57
CA PHE A 70 -15.62 -9.59 -46.82
C PHE A 70 -15.24 -11.01 -47.22
N THR A 71 -14.01 -11.28 -47.66
CA THR A 71 -13.65 -12.59 -48.23
C THR A 71 -13.47 -13.68 -47.17
N ARG A 72 -13.19 -13.32 -45.91
CA ARG A 72 -12.86 -14.24 -44.77
C ARG A 72 -11.86 -15.37 -45.13
N GLY A 73 -11.12 -15.23 -46.23
CA GLY A 73 -10.23 -16.25 -46.74
C GLY A 73 -8.80 -16.10 -46.20
N PRO A 74 -7.92 -17.06 -46.50
CA PRO A 74 -6.60 -17.16 -45.89
C PRO A 74 -5.64 -16.03 -46.28
N LEU A 75 -5.92 -15.27 -47.34
CA LEU A 75 -5.07 -14.16 -47.80
C LEU A 75 -5.61 -12.78 -47.40
N ALA A 76 -6.74 -12.68 -46.69
CA ALA A 76 -7.34 -11.42 -46.28
C ALA A 76 -6.35 -10.50 -45.54
N ALA A 77 -5.60 -11.04 -44.57
CA ALA A 77 -4.57 -10.29 -43.83
C ALA A 77 -3.40 -9.87 -44.73
N GLU A 78 -2.98 -10.73 -45.67
CA GLU A 78 -1.89 -10.45 -46.61
C GLU A 78 -2.21 -9.29 -47.55
N ILE A 79 -3.47 -9.15 -47.97
CA ILE A 79 -3.95 -8.02 -48.77
C ILE A 79 -3.78 -6.71 -47.99
N LEU A 80 -4.15 -6.70 -46.71
CA LEU A 80 -3.98 -5.54 -45.84
C LEU A 80 -2.50 -5.22 -45.61
N PHE A 81 -1.67 -6.23 -45.33
CA PHE A 81 -0.23 -6.02 -45.17
C PHE A 81 0.39 -5.39 -46.43
N ALA A 82 0.04 -5.89 -47.61
CA ALA A 82 0.53 -5.35 -48.87
C ALA A 82 0.09 -3.89 -49.10
N ALA A 83 -1.17 -3.55 -48.80
CA ALA A 83 -1.67 -2.18 -48.90
C ALA A 83 -0.95 -1.22 -47.94
N MET A 84 -0.64 -1.67 -46.72
CA MET A 84 0.10 -0.87 -45.72
C MET A 84 1.52 -0.51 -46.15
N GLN A 85 2.13 -1.27 -47.08
CA GLN A 85 3.47 -0.99 -47.61
C GLN A 85 3.47 0.05 -48.76
N THR A 86 2.32 0.63 -49.09
CA THR A 86 2.20 1.66 -50.13
C THR A 86 2.02 3.05 -49.53
N GLU A 87 2.20 4.09 -50.35
CA GLU A 87 1.87 5.46 -49.97
C GLU A 87 0.39 5.56 -49.55
N GLN A 88 0.14 6.09 -48.36
CA GLN A 88 -1.21 6.19 -47.81
C GLN A 88 -1.73 7.62 -47.93
N ASP A 89 -2.86 7.77 -48.63
CA ASP A 89 -3.69 8.97 -48.53
C ASP A 89 -4.73 8.81 -47.41
N SER A 90 -5.45 9.89 -47.11
CA SER A 90 -6.48 9.89 -46.06
C SER A 90 -7.56 8.82 -46.27
N GLN A 91 -7.83 8.43 -47.52
CA GLN A 91 -8.83 7.43 -47.85
C GLN A 91 -8.31 6.02 -47.60
N LEU A 92 -7.11 5.68 -48.06
CA LEU A 92 -6.49 4.38 -47.84
C LEU A 92 -6.24 4.14 -46.35
N SER A 93 -5.74 5.14 -45.62
CA SER A 93 -5.56 5.04 -44.16
C SER A 93 -6.89 4.78 -43.43
N PHE A 94 -7.96 5.49 -43.82
CA PHE A 94 -9.27 5.30 -43.22
C PHE A 94 -9.80 3.87 -43.45
N VAL A 95 -9.72 3.35 -44.68
CA VAL A 95 -10.25 1.99 -44.95
C VAL A 95 -9.40 0.88 -44.34
N ILE A 96 -8.09 1.05 -44.24
CA ILE A 96 -7.22 0.12 -43.49
C ILE A 96 -7.64 0.09 -42.03
N GLN A 97 -7.89 1.24 -41.40
CA GLN A 97 -8.34 1.32 -40.01
C GLN A 97 -9.68 0.60 -39.81
N GLN A 98 -10.64 0.78 -40.71
CA GLN A 98 -11.93 0.07 -40.63
C GLN A 98 -11.77 -1.44 -40.83
N ALA A 99 -10.94 -1.87 -41.78
CA ALA A 99 -10.71 -3.29 -42.07
C ALA A 99 -10.02 -4.02 -40.91
N ARG A 100 -9.15 -3.35 -40.14
CA ARG A 100 -8.54 -3.89 -38.91
C ARG A 100 -9.54 -4.22 -37.80
N GLY A 101 -10.73 -3.62 -37.82
CA GLY A 101 -11.82 -4.00 -36.90
C GLY A 101 -12.48 -5.33 -37.25
N VAL A 102 -12.20 -5.89 -38.43
CA VAL A 102 -12.80 -7.14 -38.94
C VAL A 102 -11.76 -8.23 -39.16
N ILE A 103 -10.56 -7.85 -39.61
CA ILE A 103 -9.44 -8.77 -39.88
C ILE A 103 -8.41 -8.63 -38.76
N ASP A 104 -8.22 -9.70 -37.99
CA ASP A 104 -7.20 -9.77 -36.93
C ASP A 104 -5.79 -9.96 -37.52
N LEU A 105 -5.11 -8.84 -37.79
CA LEU A 105 -3.75 -8.83 -38.32
C LEU A 105 -2.74 -9.40 -37.32
N ASP A 106 -2.91 -9.13 -36.04
CA ASP A 106 -2.00 -9.60 -34.99
C ASP A 106 -2.18 -11.11 -34.77
N GLY A 107 -3.42 -11.59 -34.81
CA GLY A 107 -3.75 -13.01 -34.87
C GLY A 107 -3.17 -13.70 -36.10
N ALA A 108 -3.25 -13.08 -37.28
CA ALA A 108 -2.65 -13.63 -38.50
C ALA A 108 -1.14 -13.85 -38.38
N VAL A 109 -0.41 -12.87 -37.83
CA VAL A 109 1.03 -13.00 -37.54
C VAL A 109 1.28 -14.09 -36.49
N ARG A 110 0.58 -14.03 -35.35
CA ARG A 110 0.75 -14.98 -34.24
C ARG A 110 0.48 -16.42 -34.66
N ASN A 111 -0.54 -16.67 -35.48
CA ASN A 111 -0.89 -18.00 -35.95
C ASN A 111 0.21 -18.61 -36.83
N VAL A 112 0.80 -17.82 -37.74
CA VAL A 112 1.92 -18.30 -38.58
C VAL A 112 3.14 -18.62 -37.71
N LEU A 113 3.49 -17.75 -36.76
CA LEU A 113 4.63 -17.96 -35.87
C LEU A 113 4.41 -19.15 -34.93
N ALA A 114 3.21 -19.32 -34.37
CA ALA A 114 2.86 -20.45 -33.51
C ALA A 114 2.93 -21.80 -34.25
N ALA A 115 2.64 -21.80 -35.55
CA ALA A 115 2.79 -22.98 -36.41
C ALA A 115 4.24 -23.23 -36.88
N GLY A 116 5.21 -22.39 -36.49
CA GLY A 116 6.59 -22.47 -36.98
C GLY A 116 6.76 -22.08 -38.45
N GLY A 117 5.78 -21.38 -39.04
CA GLY A 117 5.80 -20.93 -40.42
C GLY A 117 6.60 -19.65 -40.63
N LYS A 118 7.01 -19.40 -41.88
CA LYS A 118 7.71 -18.16 -42.27
C LYS A 118 6.70 -17.10 -42.71
N LEU A 119 6.81 -15.89 -42.15
CA LEU A 119 6.00 -14.74 -42.55
C LEU A 119 6.32 -14.32 -44.00
N SER A 120 5.33 -13.76 -44.69
CA SER A 120 5.55 -13.05 -45.95
C SER A 120 6.36 -11.77 -45.70
N ARG A 121 6.95 -11.18 -46.74
CA ARG A 121 7.67 -9.90 -46.61
C ARG A 121 6.80 -8.76 -46.06
N ASN A 122 5.52 -8.72 -46.46
CA ASN A 122 4.61 -7.68 -45.99
C ASN A 122 4.20 -7.92 -44.53
N ALA A 123 3.90 -9.17 -44.18
CA ALA A 123 3.59 -9.55 -42.80
C ALA A 123 4.80 -9.34 -41.86
N GLU A 124 6.02 -9.60 -42.34
CA GLU A 124 7.26 -9.31 -41.63
C GLU A 124 7.42 -7.80 -41.37
N ALA A 125 7.25 -6.95 -42.39
CA ALA A 125 7.32 -5.50 -42.22
C ALA A 125 6.28 -4.96 -41.22
N TYR A 126 5.05 -5.51 -41.25
CA TYR A 126 4.03 -5.23 -40.24
C TYR A 126 4.46 -5.69 -38.84
N ALA A 127 4.95 -6.92 -38.71
CA ALA A 127 5.36 -7.50 -37.44
C ALA A 127 6.52 -6.72 -36.80
N LEU A 128 7.55 -6.33 -37.57
CA LEU A 128 8.64 -5.49 -37.06
C LEU A 128 8.14 -4.16 -36.47
N SER A 129 7.06 -3.62 -37.02
CA SER A 129 6.50 -2.32 -36.59
C SER A 129 5.51 -2.44 -35.43
N ASN A 130 4.78 -3.57 -35.32
CA ASN A 130 3.63 -3.69 -34.42
C ASN A 130 3.64 -4.91 -33.46
N ALA A 131 4.38 -5.97 -33.77
CA ALA A 131 4.34 -7.20 -32.99
C ALA A 131 4.92 -7.02 -31.58
N SER A 132 4.41 -7.86 -30.67
CA SER A 132 4.91 -7.98 -29.30
C SER A 132 6.36 -8.47 -29.29
N VAL A 133 7.09 -8.21 -28.20
CA VAL A 133 8.45 -8.73 -28.02
C VAL A 133 8.48 -10.26 -28.10
N ASP A 134 7.49 -10.93 -27.51
CA ASP A 134 7.39 -12.39 -27.52
C ASP A 134 7.21 -12.96 -28.92
N ASP A 135 6.50 -12.26 -29.79
CA ASP A 135 6.33 -12.67 -31.18
C ASP A 135 7.57 -12.36 -32.03
N LEU A 136 8.22 -11.22 -31.80
CA LEU A 136 9.50 -10.89 -32.43
C LEU A 136 10.58 -11.93 -32.11
N LEU A 137 10.60 -12.45 -30.89
CA LEU A 137 11.55 -13.50 -30.47
C LEU A 137 11.33 -14.87 -31.15
N LYS A 138 10.13 -15.10 -31.72
CA LYS A 138 9.83 -16.32 -32.50
C LYS A 138 10.17 -16.18 -33.98
N MET A 139 10.48 -14.96 -34.45
CA MET A 139 10.86 -14.71 -35.84
C MET A 139 12.30 -15.13 -36.10
N GLU A 140 12.62 -15.33 -37.38
CA GLU A 140 14.01 -15.57 -37.81
C GLU A 140 14.89 -14.37 -37.45
N SER A 141 15.99 -14.62 -36.73
CA SER A 141 16.92 -13.57 -36.28
C SER A 141 17.43 -12.74 -37.46
N SER A 142 17.13 -11.44 -37.45
CA SER A 142 17.56 -10.48 -38.47
C SER A 142 17.87 -9.13 -37.85
N GLU A 143 18.54 -8.26 -38.60
CA GLU A 143 18.79 -6.88 -38.18
C GLU A 143 17.47 -6.15 -37.87
N GLY A 144 16.43 -6.38 -38.68
CA GLY A 144 15.10 -5.81 -38.46
C GLY A 144 14.49 -6.26 -37.13
N VAL A 145 14.55 -7.56 -36.82
CA VAL A 145 14.02 -8.14 -35.58
C VAL A 145 14.72 -7.57 -34.37
N TYR A 146 16.06 -7.58 -34.35
CA TYR A 146 16.80 -7.05 -33.20
C TYR A 146 16.58 -5.55 -33.03
N ARG A 147 16.51 -4.78 -34.11
CA ARG A 147 16.24 -3.34 -34.03
C ARG A 147 14.82 -3.07 -33.55
N ALA A 148 13.83 -3.84 -33.97
CA ALA A 148 12.47 -3.75 -33.46
C ALA A 148 12.45 -4.00 -31.95
N ILE A 149 13.07 -5.08 -31.47
CA ILE A 149 13.17 -5.39 -30.02
C ILE A 149 13.85 -4.24 -29.26
N LEU A 150 15.00 -3.75 -29.72
CA LEU A 150 15.76 -2.68 -29.05
C LEU A 150 15.05 -1.33 -29.02
N THR A 151 14.00 -1.15 -29.83
CA THR A 151 13.23 0.11 -29.93
C THR A 151 11.81 -0.01 -29.36
N ARG A 152 11.45 -1.14 -28.76
CA ARG A 152 10.21 -1.31 -28.01
C ARG A 152 10.32 -0.74 -26.60
N GLU A 153 9.18 -0.31 -26.06
CA GLU A 153 9.08 0.09 -24.67
C GLU A 153 9.01 -1.13 -23.74
N SER A 154 9.43 -0.95 -22.48
CA SER A 154 9.28 -1.95 -21.40
C SER A 154 9.86 -3.34 -21.68
N VAL A 155 10.91 -3.43 -22.49
CA VAL A 155 11.59 -4.70 -22.79
C VAL A 155 12.48 -5.12 -21.61
N PRO A 156 12.46 -6.41 -21.20
CA PRO A 156 13.37 -6.91 -20.18
C PRO A 156 14.84 -6.70 -20.55
N GLU A 157 15.67 -6.34 -19.58
CA GLU A 157 17.07 -5.98 -19.82
C GLU A 157 17.87 -7.11 -20.48
N GLN A 158 17.66 -8.36 -20.07
CA GLN A 158 18.33 -9.51 -20.67
C GLN A 158 18.00 -9.67 -22.15
N THR A 159 16.73 -9.43 -22.52
CA THR A 159 16.29 -9.46 -23.92
C THR A 159 16.95 -8.35 -24.73
N LEU A 160 17.08 -7.14 -24.16
CA LEU A 160 17.81 -6.04 -24.79
C LEU A 160 19.29 -6.39 -25.00
N ARG A 161 19.95 -7.01 -24.01
CA ARG A 161 21.36 -7.45 -24.13
C ARG A 161 21.53 -8.46 -25.26
N THR A 162 20.67 -9.47 -25.33
CA THR A 162 20.71 -10.48 -26.40
C THR A 162 20.46 -9.85 -27.77
N ALA A 163 19.49 -8.95 -27.89
CA ALA A 163 19.20 -8.27 -29.16
C ALA A 163 20.35 -7.34 -29.60
N LEU A 164 20.96 -6.63 -28.65
CA LEU A 164 22.13 -5.77 -28.91
C LEU A 164 23.32 -6.60 -29.42
N ALA A 165 23.64 -7.70 -28.73
CA ALA A 165 24.73 -8.60 -29.12
C ALA A 165 24.48 -9.21 -30.51
N GLY A 166 23.25 -9.67 -30.79
CA GLY A 166 22.86 -10.19 -32.10
C GLY A 166 22.98 -9.15 -33.21
N LEU A 167 22.51 -7.92 -32.96
CA LEU A 167 22.62 -6.82 -33.92
C LEU A 167 24.08 -6.42 -34.19
N ALA A 168 24.89 -6.31 -33.13
CA ALA A 168 26.30 -5.98 -33.22
C ALA A 168 27.08 -7.05 -34.01
N ALA A 169 26.79 -8.34 -33.78
CA ALA A 169 27.38 -9.45 -34.52
C ALA A 169 27.02 -9.42 -36.01
N LEU A 170 25.75 -9.20 -36.36
CA LEU A 170 25.31 -9.08 -37.76
C LEU A 170 25.99 -7.90 -38.47
N ARG A 171 26.14 -6.76 -37.78
CA ARG A 171 26.79 -5.56 -38.31
C ARG A 171 28.32 -5.57 -38.22
N ARG A 172 28.90 -6.56 -37.54
CA ARG A 172 30.35 -6.70 -37.31
C ARG A 172 30.97 -5.46 -36.65
N VAL A 173 30.26 -4.88 -35.69
CA VAL A 173 30.73 -3.75 -34.88
C VAL A 173 30.78 -4.14 -33.40
N PRO A 174 31.62 -3.50 -32.57
CA PRO A 174 31.58 -3.72 -31.13
C PRO A 174 30.20 -3.39 -30.53
N GLU A 175 29.76 -4.16 -29.54
CA GLU A 175 28.45 -3.95 -28.88
C GLU A 175 28.32 -2.53 -28.32
N THR A 176 29.37 -2.01 -27.68
CA THR A 176 29.40 -0.64 -27.16
C THR A 176 29.18 0.42 -28.25
N GLU A 177 29.74 0.23 -29.46
CA GLU A 177 29.55 1.15 -30.58
C GLU A 177 28.11 1.09 -31.13
N GLN A 178 27.55 -0.12 -31.22
CA GLN A 178 26.18 -0.34 -31.66
C GLN A 178 25.18 0.25 -30.66
N LEU A 179 25.44 0.09 -29.36
CA LEU A 179 24.63 0.65 -28.29
C LEU A 179 24.63 2.18 -28.36
N PHE A 180 25.81 2.79 -28.47
CA PHE A 180 25.92 4.24 -28.49
C PHE A 180 25.21 4.85 -29.70
N SER A 181 25.40 4.24 -30.88
CA SER A 181 24.76 4.69 -32.11
C SER A 181 23.23 4.66 -32.01
N LEU A 182 22.68 3.66 -31.32
CA LEU A 182 21.24 3.56 -31.08
C LEU A 182 20.75 4.61 -30.07
N ILE A 183 21.49 4.85 -28.99
CA ILE A 183 21.17 5.89 -27.99
C ILE A 183 21.16 7.28 -28.65
N GLU A 184 22.15 7.60 -29.49
CA GLU A 184 22.20 8.87 -30.22
C GLU A 184 21.02 9.03 -31.17
N GLU A 185 20.69 7.98 -31.93
CA GLU A 185 19.57 7.99 -32.88
C GLU A 185 18.24 8.28 -32.14
N LEU A 186 18.01 7.60 -31.03
CA LEU A 186 16.76 7.72 -30.27
C LEU A 186 16.68 9.02 -29.46
N ASN A 187 17.81 9.52 -28.94
CA ASN A 187 17.89 10.83 -28.30
C ASN A 187 17.57 11.95 -29.30
N ALA A 188 18.05 11.84 -30.55
CA ALA A 188 17.70 12.79 -31.61
C ALA A 188 16.20 12.77 -31.97
N LYS A 189 15.55 11.61 -31.85
CA LYS A 189 14.10 11.42 -32.08
C LYS A 189 13.22 11.70 -30.86
N ALA A 190 13.81 12.12 -29.73
CA ALA A 190 13.10 12.38 -28.46
C ALA A 190 12.33 11.18 -27.87
N SER A 191 12.78 9.95 -28.14
CA SER A 191 12.14 8.71 -27.63
C SER A 191 12.62 8.36 -26.21
N VAL A 192 12.22 9.14 -25.21
CA VAL A 192 12.79 9.13 -23.84
C VAL A 192 12.79 7.75 -23.16
N ASN A 193 11.67 7.02 -23.16
CA ASN A 193 11.53 5.76 -22.44
C ASN A 193 12.50 4.67 -22.94
N VAL A 194 12.60 4.55 -24.27
CA VAL A 194 13.49 3.58 -24.93
C VAL A 194 14.95 3.96 -24.70
N VAL A 195 15.28 5.25 -24.81
CA VAL A 195 16.63 5.76 -24.52
C VAL A 195 17.04 5.44 -23.09
N ASN A 196 16.15 5.60 -22.11
CA ASN A 196 16.45 5.28 -20.71
C ASN A 196 16.81 3.80 -20.52
N SER A 197 16.03 2.90 -21.13
CA SER A 197 16.29 1.44 -21.06
C SER A 197 17.63 1.05 -21.67
N LEU A 198 17.98 1.61 -22.83
CA LEU A 198 19.26 1.35 -23.47
C LEU A 198 20.42 2.02 -22.74
N SER A 199 20.21 3.22 -22.22
CA SER A 199 21.23 3.95 -21.46
C SER A 199 21.69 3.14 -20.26
N ARG A 200 20.80 2.46 -19.53
CA ARG A 200 21.19 1.58 -18.41
C ARG A 200 22.20 0.49 -18.80
N LEU A 201 22.18 0.00 -20.05
CA LEU A 201 23.18 -0.95 -20.54
C LEU A 201 24.58 -0.32 -20.69
N LEU A 202 24.67 1.00 -20.83
CA LEU A 202 25.93 1.74 -21.00
C LEU A 202 26.78 1.70 -19.72
N ALA A 203 26.19 1.97 -18.55
CA ALA A 203 26.92 1.90 -17.29
C ALA A 203 27.46 0.50 -16.99
N GLY A 204 26.86 -0.55 -17.56
CA GLY A 204 27.31 -1.93 -17.41
C GLY A 204 28.42 -2.36 -18.37
N GLN A 205 28.89 -1.50 -19.29
CA GLN A 205 29.95 -1.88 -20.24
C GLN A 205 31.33 -1.89 -19.56
N PRO A 206 32.26 -2.75 -20.00
CA PRO A 206 33.64 -2.75 -19.50
C PRO A 206 34.34 -1.40 -19.74
N SER A 207 35.15 -0.95 -18.78
CA SER A 207 35.84 0.34 -18.85
C SER A 207 36.70 0.49 -20.11
N GLU A 208 37.34 -0.59 -20.58
CA GLU A 208 38.18 -0.58 -21.79
C GLU A 208 37.39 -0.30 -23.07
N GLN A 209 36.08 -0.63 -23.07
CA GLN A 209 35.19 -0.33 -24.18
C GLN A 209 34.64 1.10 -24.07
N LEU A 210 34.31 1.54 -22.86
CA LEU A 210 33.81 2.89 -22.60
C LEU A 210 34.84 3.97 -22.98
N VAL A 211 36.14 3.72 -22.75
CA VAL A 211 37.23 4.62 -23.17
C VAL A 211 37.18 4.95 -24.67
N ARG A 212 36.76 3.98 -25.52
CA ARG A 212 36.72 4.17 -26.98
C ARG A 212 35.65 5.17 -27.42
N VAL A 213 34.57 5.27 -26.65
CA VAL A 213 33.42 6.17 -26.93
C VAL A 213 33.35 7.35 -25.95
N ARG A 214 34.43 7.60 -25.19
CA ARG A 214 34.47 8.60 -24.11
C ARG A 214 33.93 9.97 -24.51
N GLU A 215 34.40 10.54 -25.62
CA GLU A 215 33.97 11.88 -26.08
C GLU A 215 32.45 11.94 -26.33
N ARG A 216 31.87 10.86 -26.85
CA ARG A 216 30.43 10.78 -27.08
C ARG A 216 29.68 10.67 -25.75
N ILE A 217 30.21 9.91 -24.79
CA ILE A 217 29.66 9.82 -23.42
C ILE A 217 29.62 11.20 -22.75
N VAL A 218 30.70 11.98 -22.84
CA VAL A 218 30.77 13.35 -22.28
C VAL A 218 29.67 14.22 -22.88
N LYS A 219 29.51 14.21 -24.20
CA LYS A 219 28.46 14.96 -24.89
C LYS A 219 27.06 14.54 -24.41
N LEU A 220 26.83 13.23 -24.23
CA LEU A 220 25.54 12.72 -23.75
C LEU A 220 25.27 13.15 -22.30
N ALA A 221 26.27 13.10 -21.42
CA ALA A 221 26.18 13.56 -20.04
C ALA A 221 25.81 15.05 -19.93
N GLN A 222 26.32 15.88 -20.85
CA GLN A 222 26.09 17.33 -20.87
C GLN A 222 24.79 17.76 -21.57
N SER A 223 24.36 17.03 -22.60
CA SER A 223 23.31 17.51 -23.53
C SER A 223 22.09 16.61 -23.68
N ALA A 224 22.06 15.43 -23.05
CA ALA A 224 20.89 14.57 -23.11
C ALA A 224 19.67 15.26 -22.47
N ARG A 225 18.51 15.13 -23.12
CA ARG A 225 17.25 15.72 -22.65
C ARG A 225 16.77 15.07 -21.35
N SER A 226 16.87 13.74 -21.27
CA SER A 226 16.50 12.96 -20.09
C SER A 226 17.56 13.06 -18.99
N ALA A 227 17.13 13.37 -17.76
CA ALA A 227 18.01 13.36 -16.60
C ALA A 227 18.58 11.97 -16.31
N GLU A 228 17.79 10.92 -16.53
CA GLU A 228 18.25 9.54 -16.37
C GLU A 228 19.39 9.21 -17.35
N THR A 229 19.22 9.59 -18.62
CA THR A 229 20.28 9.43 -19.62
C THR A 229 21.55 10.19 -19.25
N ARG A 230 21.43 11.43 -18.76
CA ARG A 230 22.59 12.19 -18.28
C ARG A 230 23.28 11.47 -17.12
N ARG A 231 22.54 11.00 -16.13
CA ARG A 231 23.08 10.29 -14.94
C ARG A 231 23.82 9.01 -15.32
N VAL A 232 23.24 8.20 -16.20
CA VAL A 232 23.89 6.97 -16.66
C VAL A 232 25.14 7.28 -17.48
N ALA A 233 25.10 8.32 -18.34
CA ALA A 233 26.27 8.79 -19.07
C ALA A 233 27.37 9.32 -18.14
N LEU A 234 27.02 10.01 -17.05
CA LEU A 234 27.98 10.46 -16.03
C LEU A 234 28.68 9.28 -15.34
N ALA A 235 27.94 8.24 -14.97
CA ALA A 235 28.52 7.04 -14.38
C ALA A 235 29.45 6.30 -15.34
N ALA A 236 29.07 6.23 -16.62
CA ALA A 236 29.90 5.67 -17.69
C ALA A 236 31.16 6.53 -17.92
N TRP A 237 31.07 7.85 -17.83
CA TRP A 237 32.20 8.77 -17.93
C TRP A 237 33.20 8.52 -16.80
N ILE A 238 32.74 8.47 -15.54
CA ILE A 238 33.61 8.16 -14.38
C ILE A 238 34.30 6.80 -14.57
N SER A 239 33.57 5.80 -15.07
CA SER A 239 34.11 4.47 -15.32
C SER A 239 35.15 4.44 -16.45
N ALA A 240 34.92 5.22 -17.53
CA ALA A 240 35.83 5.36 -18.65
C ALA A 240 37.14 6.05 -18.24
N ASP A 241 37.06 7.12 -17.44
CA ASP A 241 38.23 7.87 -16.98
C ASP A 241 38.96 7.17 -15.81
N GLY A 242 38.39 6.09 -15.27
CA GLY A 242 38.93 5.35 -14.13
C GLY A 242 38.83 6.11 -12.80
N GLY A 243 38.12 7.23 -12.77
CA GLY A 243 37.99 8.10 -11.60
C GLY A 243 37.11 9.33 -11.86
N PRO A 244 36.80 10.10 -10.81
CA PRO A 244 35.77 11.13 -10.86
C PRO A 244 36.25 12.53 -11.24
N ASP A 245 37.57 12.74 -11.37
CA ASP A 245 38.18 14.08 -11.39
C ASP A 245 37.61 14.98 -12.50
N ALA A 246 37.44 14.45 -13.70
CA ALA A 246 36.90 15.21 -14.84
C ALA A 246 35.43 15.60 -14.62
N VAL A 247 34.61 14.68 -14.10
CA VAL A 247 33.18 14.94 -13.81
C VAL A 247 33.02 15.97 -12.71
N PHE A 248 33.79 15.86 -11.61
CA PHE A 248 33.74 16.84 -10.52
C PHE A 248 34.31 18.20 -10.95
N ALA A 249 35.29 18.24 -11.85
CA ALA A 249 35.76 19.49 -12.44
C ALA A 249 34.68 20.17 -13.30
N ALA A 250 33.99 19.41 -14.16
CA ALA A 250 32.89 19.93 -14.96
C ALA A 250 31.70 20.39 -14.08
N MET A 251 31.40 19.67 -12.99
CA MET A 251 30.42 20.09 -11.99
C MET A 251 30.77 21.42 -11.32
N ARG A 252 32.03 21.61 -10.91
CA ARG A 252 32.51 22.89 -10.34
C ARG A 252 32.50 24.04 -11.33
N GLN A 253 32.59 23.74 -12.62
CA GLN A 253 32.49 24.72 -13.71
C GLN A 253 31.03 24.95 -14.16
N GLU A 254 30.05 24.46 -13.40
CA GLU A 254 28.61 24.59 -13.67
C GLU A 254 28.17 24.01 -15.02
N GLN A 255 28.98 23.13 -15.62
CA GLN A 255 28.65 22.42 -16.86
C GLN A 255 27.74 21.21 -16.60
N LEU A 256 27.64 20.77 -15.35
CA LEU A 256 26.83 19.64 -14.91
C LEU A 256 26.07 20.00 -13.64
N SER A 257 24.82 19.53 -13.55
CA SER A 257 24.02 19.65 -12.33
C SER A 257 24.63 18.83 -11.19
N GLN A 258 24.77 19.43 -10.00
CA GLN A 258 25.21 18.73 -8.79
C GLN A 258 24.29 17.55 -8.44
N GLU A 259 22.98 17.69 -8.64
CA GLU A 259 22.02 16.62 -8.38
C GLU A 259 22.26 15.43 -9.32
N ASP A 260 22.40 15.69 -10.63
CA ASP A 260 22.62 14.63 -11.61
C ASP A 260 23.96 13.91 -11.36
N VAL A 261 25.01 14.65 -10.94
CA VAL A 261 26.28 14.04 -10.55
C VAL A 261 26.10 13.14 -9.33
N LEU A 262 25.53 13.63 -8.22
CA LEU A 262 25.37 12.86 -7.00
C LEU A 262 24.48 11.61 -7.20
N ARG A 263 23.43 11.70 -8.02
CA ARG A 263 22.58 10.55 -8.37
C ARG A 263 23.26 9.56 -9.32
N ALA A 264 24.25 10.00 -10.09
CA ALA A 264 25.01 9.13 -10.98
C ALA A 264 26.04 8.27 -10.23
N LEU A 265 26.56 8.74 -9.10
CA LEU A 265 27.68 8.06 -8.42
C LEU A 265 27.39 6.61 -8.01
N PRO A 266 26.21 6.26 -7.46
CA PRO A 266 25.87 4.87 -7.17
C PRO A 266 25.79 3.95 -8.40
N LEU A 267 25.66 4.53 -9.61
CA LEU A 267 25.58 3.79 -10.87
C LEU A 267 26.96 3.43 -11.43
N VAL A 268 28.06 3.88 -10.81
CA VAL A 268 29.43 3.57 -11.25
C VAL A 268 29.74 2.10 -10.97
N THR A 269 29.82 1.30 -12.03
CA THR A 269 30.02 -0.16 -11.95
C THR A 269 31.50 -0.56 -11.81
N SER A 270 32.41 0.28 -12.30
CA SER A 270 33.85 0.06 -12.19
C SER A 270 34.31 0.14 -10.73
N LYS A 271 34.70 -1.00 -10.14
CA LYS A 271 35.17 -1.07 -8.75
C LYS A 271 36.33 -0.11 -8.44
N PRO A 272 37.38 0.02 -9.29
CA PRO A 272 38.45 0.98 -9.06
C PRO A 272 37.95 2.43 -9.09
N ALA A 273 37.12 2.78 -10.08
CA ALA A 273 36.58 4.14 -10.19
C ALA A 273 35.64 4.48 -9.03
N ALA A 274 34.82 3.52 -8.59
CA ALA A 274 33.94 3.66 -7.44
C ALA A 274 34.73 3.90 -6.14
N LYS A 275 35.86 3.23 -5.94
CA LYS A 275 36.76 3.52 -4.80
C LYS A 275 37.39 4.91 -4.90
N ALA A 276 37.74 5.36 -6.10
CA ALA A 276 38.31 6.69 -6.33
C ALA A 276 37.33 7.84 -6.04
N LEU A 277 36.01 7.57 -5.94
CA LEU A 277 35.01 8.56 -5.49
C LEU A 277 35.18 8.97 -4.04
N PHE A 278 35.71 8.07 -3.19
CA PHE A 278 35.68 8.24 -1.74
C PHE A 278 36.31 9.55 -1.27
N PRO A 279 37.55 9.93 -1.64
CA PRO A 279 38.19 11.15 -1.13
C PRO A 279 37.42 12.41 -1.51
N GLN A 280 36.88 12.48 -2.74
CA GLN A 280 36.11 13.64 -3.19
C GLN A 280 34.77 13.74 -2.45
N LEU A 281 34.07 12.62 -2.24
CA LEU A 281 32.80 12.63 -1.50
C LEU A 281 32.98 12.89 -0.01
N ALA A 282 33.99 12.30 0.63
CA ALA A 282 34.26 12.52 2.05
C ALA A 282 34.52 14.01 2.35
N ALA A 283 35.10 14.76 1.40
CA ALA A 283 35.28 16.20 1.49
C ALA A 283 34.02 17.01 1.09
N LEU A 284 33.31 16.58 0.03
CA LEU A 284 32.16 17.30 -0.50
C LEU A 284 30.93 17.21 0.41
N VAL A 285 30.60 16.02 0.90
CA VAL A 285 29.32 15.78 1.60
C VAL A 285 29.13 16.68 2.83
N PRO A 286 30.12 16.88 3.72
CA PRO A 286 30.01 17.82 4.83
C PRO A 286 29.80 19.28 4.41
N ALA A 287 30.25 19.66 3.20
CA ALA A 287 30.12 21.02 2.68
C ALA A 287 28.81 21.28 1.91
N LEU A 288 28.05 20.23 1.57
CA LEU A 288 26.74 20.37 0.92
C LEU A 288 25.69 20.91 1.89
N PRO A 289 24.73 21.73 1.42
CA PRO A 289 23.66 22.23 2.27
C PRO A 289 22.72 21.07 2.64
N GLY A 290 22.54 20.85 3.95
CA GLY A 290 21.67 19.81 4.51
C GLY A 290 20.28 20.31 4.90
N SER A 291 19.44 19.42 5.41
CA SER A 291 18.02 19.66 5.72
C SER A 291 17.71 20.81 6.69
N SER A 292 18.67 21.30 7.47
CA SER A 292 18.49 22.47 8.34
C SER A 292 18.66 23.81 7.61
N ALA A 293 19.18 23.81 6.38
CA ALA A 293 19.53 25.01 5.61
C ALA A 293 19.13 24.98 4.12
N ALA A 294 18.74 23.83 3.56
CA ALA A 294 18.46 23.66 2.13
C ALA A 294 16.99 23.40 1.84
N ALA A 295 16.48 23.95 0.74
CA ALA A 295 15.21 23.54 0.17
C ALA A 295 15.30 22.07 -0.30
N PRO A 296 14.22 21.27 -0.16
CA PRO A 296 14.19 19.89 -0.63
C PRO A 296 14.41 19.84 -2.16
N LEU A 297 15.04 18.77 -2.66
CA LEU A 297 15.26 18.59 -4.11
C LEU A 297 13.92 18.44 -4.84
N VAL A 298 13.93 18.56 -6.16
CA VAL A 298 12.70 18.56 -6.96
C VAL A 298 12.68 17.31 -7.85
N ARG A 299 11.66 16.46 -7.70
CA ARG A 299 11.48 15.24 -8.51
C ARG A 299 10.36 15.42 -9.54
N PRO A 300 10.44 14.81 -10.74
CA PRO A 300 9.31 14.79 -11.67
C PRO A 300 8.06 14.16 -11.06
N GLY A 301 6.90 14.70 -11.39
CA GLY A 301 5.60 14.28 -10.87
C GLY A 301 5.25 14.87 -9.51
N LEU A 302 3.99 14.75 -9.13
CA LEU A 302 3.42 15.21 -7.86
C LEU A 302 3.27 14.03 -6.90
N ARG A 303 3.37 14.26 -5.59
CA ARG A 303 2.92 13.25 -4.62
C ARG A 303 1.39 13.16 -4.75
N VAL A 304 0.85 11.95 -4.90
CA VAL A 304 -0.59 11.71 -4.88
C VAL A 304 -0.96 10.81 -3.71
N ASP A 305 -1.91 11.26 -2.90
CA ASP A 305 -2.50 10.49 -1.82
C ASP A 305 -3.92 10.08 -2.19
N PHE A 306 -4.25 8.83 -1.89
CA PHE A 306 -5.55 8.23 -2.10
C PHE A 306 -6.23 7.99 -0.75
N TYR A 307 -7.48 8.40 -0.64
CA TYR A 307 -8.31 8.30 0.55
C TYR A 307 -9.62 7.58 0.21
N ALA A 308 -9.99 6.60 1.02
CA ALA A 308 -11.24 5.88 0.90
C ALA A 308 -11.79 5.50 2.29
N PRO A 309 -13.08 5.80 2.59
CA PRO A 309 -14.02 6.52 1.72
C PRO A 309 -13.66 8.01 1.54
N ASN A 310 -14.29 8.69 0.58
CA ASN A 310 -14.18 10.14 0.43
C ASN A 310 -14.72 10.88 1.67
N PRO A 311 -14.08 11.97 2.09
CA PRO A 311 -14.64 12.87 3.10
C PRO A 311 -15.82 13.72 2.55
N PRO A 312 -16.57 14.43 3.40
CA PRO A 312 -17.68 15.30 2.99
C PRO A 312 -17.32 16.47 2.06
N ASN A 313 -16.03 16.81 1.96
CA ASN A 313 -15.49 17.85 1.10
C ASN A 313 -14.01 17.57 0.84
N VAL A 314 -13.45 18.19 -0.20
CA VAL A 314 -12.04 18.01 -0.56
C VAL A 314 -11.18 19.24 -0.26
N ALA A 315 -11.53 19.99 0.79
CA ALA A 315 -10.60 21.00 1.30
C ALA A 315 -9.23 20.36 1.62
N GLN A 316 -8.14 21.07 1.34
CA GLN A 316 -6.80 20.54 1.59
C GLN A 316 -6.62 20.21 3.09
N GLU A 317 -7.22 21.00 3.98
CA GLU A 317 -7.15 20.82 5.44
C GLU A 317 -7.88 19.54 5.86
N THR A 318 -9.01 19.23 5.22
CA THR A 318 -9.78 18.01 5.45
C THR A 318 -8.94 16.79 5.09
N LEU A 319 -8.33 16.77 3.90
CA LEU A 319 -7.52 15.62 3.45
C LEU A 319 -6.19 15.51 4.21
N GLN A 320 -5.60 16.63 4.66
CA GLN A 320 -4.37 16.61 5.48
C GLN A 320 -4.60 16.07 6.90
N ALA A 321 -5.82 16.18 7.44
CA ALA A 321 -6.18 15.63 8.74
C ALA A 321 -6.38 14.10 8.71
N LEU A 322 -6.49 13.51 7.52
CA LEU A 322 -6.69 12.08 7.32
C LEU A 322 -5.37 11.35 7.03
N THR A 323 -5.32 10.08 7.43
CA THR A 323 -4.25 9.17 6.99
C THR A 323 -4.62 8.60 5.63
N PRO A 324 -3.77 8.76 4.59
CA PRO A 324 -4.06 8.20 3.27
C PRO A 324 -4.03 6.67 3.28
N ASN A 325 -4.94 6.04 2.52
CA ASN A 325 -4.98 4.60 2.31
C ASN A 325 -3.81 4.14 1.41
N ALA A 326 -3.41 4.97 0.44
CA ALA A 326 -2.25 4.75 -0.41
C ALA A 326 -1.58 6.07 -0.81
N THR A 327 -0.30 6.00 -1.18
CA THR A 327 0.49 7.16 -1.64
C THR A 327 1.35 6.75 -2.82
N GLY A 328 1.54 7.66 -3.78
CA GLY A 328 2.35 7.42 -4.96
C GLY A 328 2.81 8.70 -5.63
N VAL A 329 3.19 8.59 -6.90
CA VAL A 329 3.65 9.70 -7.75
C VAL A 329 2.72 9.80 -8.95
N ALA A 330 2.21 11.01 -9.20
CA ALA A 330 1.34 11.34 -10.32
C ALA A 330 2.10 12.21 -11.33
N GLU A 331 2.21 11.75 -12.57
CA GLU A 331 2.80 12.56 -13.65
C GLU A 331 1.81 13.59 -14.20
N ARG A 332 0.51 13.41 -13.93
CA ARG A 332 -0.59 14.24 -14.43
C ARG A 332 -1.68 14.34 -13.37
N ILE A 333 -2.43 15.45 -13.36
CA ILE A 333 -3.58 15.67 -12.48
C ILE A 333 -4.83 15.14 -13.20
N VAL A 334 -5.01 13.83 -13.12
CA VAL A 334 -6.13 13.07 -13.68
C VAL A 334 -6.61 12.04 -12.67
N MET A 335 -7.83 11.54 -12.84
CA MET A 335 -8.40 10.54 -11.93
C MET A 335 -7.61 9.22 -11.94
N GLU A 336 -7.23 8.74 -13.13
CA GLU A 336 -6.53 7.47 -13.27
C GLU A 336 -5.10 7.56 -12.73
N GLN A 337 -4.91 7.02 -11.53
CA GLN A 337 -3.61 6.96 -10.86
C GLN A 337 -3.28 5.53 -10.47
N PRO A 338 -2.00 5.12 -10.46
CA PRO A 338 -1.59 3.79 -10.00
C PRO A 338 -2.01 3.47 -8.56
N VAL A 339 -2.26 4.50 -7.74
CA VAL A 339 -2.69 4.38 -6.35
C VAL A 339 -4.20 4.21 -6.18
N LEU A 340 -4.99 4.35 -7.26
CA LEU A 340 -6.43 4.27 -7.21
C LEU A 340 -6.88 2.82 -6.97
N GLN A 341 -7.63 2.58 -5.89
CA GLN A 341 -8.06 1.22 -5.48
C GLN A 341 -9.55 0.98 -5.67
N THR A 342 -10.35 2.03 -5.75
CA THR A 342 -11.81 2.00 -5.99
C THR A 342 -12.17 3.11 -6.98
N ARG A 343 -13.30 2.96 -7.67
CA ARG A 343 -13.86 3.99 -8.55
C ARG A 343 -14.97 4.80 -7.92
N ASP A 344 -15.52 4.36 -6.79
CA ASP A 344 -16.58 5.07 -6.07
C ASP A 344 -16.12 5.38 -4.64
N SER A 345 -16.61 6.49 -4.09
CA SER A 345 -16.36 6.91 -2.71
C SER A 345 -14.86 7.05 -2.38
N PHE A 346 -14.14 7.87 -3.13
CA PHE A 346 -12.73 8.12 -2.87
C PHE A 346 -12.34 9.58 -3.07
N ALA A 347 -11.21 9.97 -2.50
CA ALA A 347 -10.59 11.26 -2.78
C ALA A 347 -9.11 11.10 -3.17
N LEU A 348 -8.63 12.04 -3.99
CA LEU A 348 -7.25 12.20 -4.37
C LEU A 348 -6.73 13.56 -3.94
N MET A 349 -5.49 13.59 -3.46
CA MET A 349 -4.77 14.82 -3.15
C MET A 349 -3.40 14.82 -3.82
N PHE A 350 -3.24 15.68 -4.80
CA PHE A 350 -1.99 15.93 -5.51
C PHE A 350 -1.25 17.08 -4.82
N ARG A 351 0.03 16.88 -4.48
CA ARG A 351 0.89 17.91 -3.86
C ARG A 351 2.24 17.99 -4.55
N GLY A 352 2.69 19.21 -4.79
CA GLY A 352 4.01 19.50 -5.29
C GLY A 352 4.14 20.96 -5.69
N HIS A 353 4.79 21.18 -6.82
CA HIS A 353 5.04 22.48 -7.41
C HIS A 353 4.82 22.38 -8.92
N ILE A 354 4.50 23.52 -9.52
CA ILE A 354 4.55 23.73 -10.96
C ILE A 354 5.73 24.66 -11.29
N ARG A 355 6.51 24.30 -12.32
CA ARG A 355 7.60 25.13 -12.82
C ARG A 355 7.10 26.10 -13.88
N ILE A 356 7.23 27.39 -13.59
CA ILE A 356 6.90 28.50 -14.49
C ILE A 356 8.20 28.98 -15.16
N GLU A 357 8.28 28.84 -16.49
CA GLU A 357 9.47 29.26 -17.24
C GLU A 357 9.49 30.75 -17.58
N ARG A 358 8.31 31.36 -17.77
CA ARG A 358 8.18 32.77 -18.19
C ARG A 358 7.17 33.46 -17.32
N SER A 359 7.58 34.54 -16.64
CA SER A 359 6.64 35.40 -15.91
C SER A 359 5.53 35.92 -16.83
N GLY A 360 4.29 35.95 -16.37
CA GLY A 360 3.17 36.52 -17.11
C GLY A 360 1.80 36.07 -16.60
N GLN A 361 0.78 36.29 -17.43
CA GLN A 361 -0.59 35.86 -17.13
C GLN A 361 -0.78 34.39 -17.53
N TYR A 362 -1.21 33.59 -16.56
CA TYR A 362 -1.59 32.19 -16.73
C TYR A 362 -3.07 32.02 -16.40
N GLU A 363 -3.71 31.03 -17.02
CA GLU A 363 -5.07 30.64 -16.69
C GLU A 363 -5.12 29.13 -16.50
N PHE A 364 -5.62 28.69 -15.35
CA PHE A 364 -5.80 27.28 -15.01
C PHE A 364 -7.26 26.89 -15.14
N PHE A 365 -7.50 25.65 -15.58
CA PHE A 365 -8.82 25.06 -15.69
C PHE A 365 -8.81 23.68 -15.04
N ILE A 366 -9.76 23.41 -14.17
CA ILE A 366 -10.00 22.09 -13.57
C ILE A 366 -11.42 21.64 -13.92
N SER A 367 -11.56 20.39 -14.32
CA SER A 367 -12.83 19.79 -14.68
C SER A 367 -12.99 18.52 -13.86
N SER A 368 -14.10 18.39 -13.10
CA SER A 368 -14.40 17.21 -12.29
C SER A 368 -15.88 16.80 -12.33
N ASP A 369 -16.13 15.49 -12.29
CA ASP A 369 -17.41 14.89 -11.86
C ASP A 369 -17.31 14.66 -10.34
N ASP A 370 -18.24 15.23 -9.58
CA ASP A 370 -18.12 15.61 -8.16
C ASP A 370 -16.98 16.62 -7.87
N GLY A 371 -16.56 16.73 -6.61
CA GLY A 371 -15.87 17.91 -6.13
C GLY A 371 -14.37 17.94 -6.43
N SER A 372 -13.86 19.10 -6.83
CA SER A 372 -12.42 19.37 -6.88
C SER A 372 -12.05 20.78 -6.44
N ARG A 373 -10.81 20.94 -5.96
CA ARG A 373 -10.23 22.27 -5.65
C ARG A 373 -8.79 22.35 -6.12
N PHE A 374 -8.37 23.54 -6.53
CA PHE A 374 -6.99 23.84 -6.89
C PHE A 374 -6.44 25.02 -6.09
N TYR A 375 -5.29 24.81 -5.47
CA TYR A 375 -4.57 25.78 -4.65
C TYR A 375 -3.23 26.09 -5.29
N LEU A 376 -2.83 27.35 -5.25
CA LEU A 376 -1.56 27.85 -5.75
C LEU A 376 -0.91 28.73 -4.68
N ASP A 377 0.34 28.43 -4.34
CA ASP A 377 1.12 29.10 -3.28
C ASP A 377 0.39 29.15 -1.92
N GLY A 378 -0.39 28.11 -1.63
CA GLY A 378 -1.16 27.96 -0.39
C GLY A 378 -2.52 28.64 -0.39
N GLU A 379 -2.86 29.40 -1.43
CA GLU A 379 -4.16 30.06 -1.58
C GLU A 379 -5.09 29.26 -2.50
N LEU A 380 -6.38 29.21 -2.17
CA LEU A 380 -7.40 28.57 -2.99
C LEU A 380 -7.64 29.41 -4.26
N LEU A 381 -7.30 28.85 -5.42
CA LEU A 381 -7.45 29.51 -6.72
C LEU A 381 -8.76 29.13 -7.42
N ILE A 382 -9.13 27.84 -7.38
CA ILE A 382 -10.36 27.33 -8.00
C ILE A 382 -11.10 26.44 -7.00
N ASP A 383 -12.37 26.76 -6.74
CA ASP A 383 -13.30 25.92 -5.98
C ASP A 383 -14.38 25.34 -6.92
N ASN A 384 -14.34 24.03 -7.09
CA ASN A 384 -15.32 23.23 -7.80
C ASN A 384 -15.77 22.06 -6.90
N ASP A 385 -15.86 22.27 -5.59
CA ASP A 385 -16.21 21.25 -4.61
C ASP A 385 -17.73 21.03 -4.52
N GLY A 386 -18.14 19.85 -4.03
CA GLY A 386 -19.54 19.43 -3.88
C GLY A 386 -19.98 18.34 -4.87
N LEU A 387 -21.20 17.85 -4.68
CA LEU A 387 -21.78 16.79 -5.52
C LEU A 387 -22.38 17.39 -6.80
N HIS A 388 -21.86 16.99 -7.96
CA HIS A 388 -22.34 17.47 -9.26
C HIS A 388 -21.80 16.61 -10.40
N GLY A 389 -22.46 16.65 -11.57
CA GLY A 389 -21.92 16.06 -12.81
C GLY A 389 -20.58 16.69 -13.24
N MET A 390 -19.97 16.18 -14.31
CA MET A 390 -18.76 16.77 -14.91
C MET A 390 -18.90 18.29 -15.19
N VAL A 391 -18.18 19.12 -14.42
CA VAL A 391 -18.19 20.59 -14.52
C VAL A 391 -16.76 21.13 -14.57
N GLU A 392 -16.53 22.08 -15.47
CA GLU A 392 -15.25 22.81 -15.58
C GLU A 392 -15.32 24.19 -14.92
N LYS A 393 -14.24 24.56 -14.23
CA LYS A 393 -13.98 25.89 -13.68
C LYS A 393 -12.59 26.36 -14.10
N GLY A 394 -12.42 27.66 -14.28
CA GLY A 394 -11.12 28.26 -14.59
C GLY A 394 -10.91 29.60 -13.91
N GLN A 395 -9.64 29.93 -13.67
CA GLN A 395 -9.24 31.18 -13.03
C GLN A 395 -7.88 31.63 -13.57
N ALA A 396 -7.77 32.93 -13.88
CA ALA A 396 -6.54 33.57 -14.31
C ALA A 396 -5.74 34.12 -13.12
N ILE A 397 -4.41 34.01 -13.20
CA ILE A 397 -3.46 34.51 -12.20
C ILE A 397 -2.15 34.92 -12.86
N ARG A 398 -1.52 35.98 -12.32
CA ARG A 398 -0.18 36.38 -12.74
C ARG A 398 0.86 35.61 -11.94
N LEU A 399 1.79 34.95 -12.64
CA LEU A 399 2.91 34.22 -12.03
C LEU A 399 4.25 34.77 -12.48
N GLU A 400 5.24 34.62 -11.62
CA GLU A 400 6.64 34.91 -11.93
C GLU A 400 7.36 33.62 -12.34
N ALA A 401 8.48 33.72 -13.06
CA ALA A 401 9.28 32.55 -13.37
C ALA A 401 9.84 31.92 -12.09
N GLY A 402 9.69 30.61 -11.92
CA GLY A 402 10.07 29.92 -10.69
C GLY A 402 9.24 28.67 -10.39
N LEU A 403 9.40 28.15 -9.19
CA LEU A 403 8.56 27.07 -8.66
C LEU A 403 7.43 27.68 -7.83
N HIS A 404 6.20 27.28 -8.13
CA HIS A 404 5.02 27.67 -7.38
C HIS A 404 4.41 26.44 -6.74
N ALA A 405 4.09 26.48 -5.45
CA ALA A 405 3.51 25.34 -4.75
C ALA A 405 2.09 25.10 -5.23
N ILE A 406 1.71 23.84 -5.46
CA ILE A 406 0.36 23.47 -5.89
C ILE A 406 -0.23 22.36 -5.04
N VAL A 407 -1.55 22.46 -4.81
CA VAL A 407 -2.37 21.36 -4.33
C VAL A 407 -3.58 21.24 -5.26
N ALA A 408 -3.82 20.05 -5.78
CA ALA A 408 -5.10 19.73 -6.44
C ALA A 408 -5.79 18.62 -5.65
N THR A 409 -7.08 18.77 -5.43
CA THR A 409 -7.88 17.83 -4.64
C THR A 409 -9.12 17.46 -5.44
N TYR A 410 -9.57 16.22 -5.29
CA TYR A 410 -10.67 15.65 -6.05
C TYR A 410 -11.36 14.58 -5.22
N PHE A 411 -12.68 14.45 -5.30
CA PHE A 411 -13.39 13.26 -4.85
C PHE A 411 -14.43 12.82 -5.86
N ASP A 412 -14.75 11.53 -5.77
CA ASP A 412 -15.87 10.90 -6.44
C ASP A 412 -16.74 10.19 -5.41
N ASN A 413 -18.07 10.32 -5.54
CA ASN A 413 -19.06 9.71 -4.66
C ASN A 413 -20.03 8.78 -5.43
N GLY A 414 -19.62 8.32 -6.60
CA GLY A 414 -20.29 7.35 -7.46
C GLY A 414 -21.16 7.95 -8.55
N GLY A 415 -21.34 7.22 -9.65
CA GLY A 415 -22.10 7.67 -10.82
C GLY A 415 -21.22 7.82 -12.06
N GLY A 416 -21.24 9.00 -12.69
CA GLY A 416 -20.21 9.37 -13.66
C GLY A 416 -18.94 9.78 -12.92
N ASP A 417 -17.77 9.59 -13.54
CA ASP A 417 -16.48 9.87 -12.92
C ASP A 417 -15.57 10.66 -13.87
N GLY A 418 -14.64 11.44 -13.32
CA GLY A 418 -13.64 12.15 -14.12
C GLY A 418 -12.95 13.31 -13.43
N LEU A 419 -11.64 13.45 -13.70
CA LEU A 419 -10.83 14.62 -13.33
C LEU A 419 -9.86 14.93 -14.46
N SER A 420 -9.78 16.20 -14.85
CA SER A 420 -8.74 16.70 -15.75
C SER A 420 -8.34 18.14 -15.43
N MET A 421 -7.10 18.49 -15.73
CA MET A 421 -6.59 19.85 -15.52
C MET A 421 -5.81 20.34 -16.75
N SER A 422 -6.04 21.59 -17.14
CA SER A 422 -5.38 22.25 -18.27
C SER A 422 -4.98 23.68 -17.91
N TRP A 423 -4.09 24.27 -18.70
CA TRP A 423 -3.62 25.63 -18.49
C TRP A 423 -3.28 26.34 -19.80
N SER A 424 -3.22 27.66 -19.76
CA SER A 424 -2.71 28.52 -20.83
C SER A 424 -1.78 29.58 -20.24
N GLY A 425 -0.88 30.14 -21.04
CA GLY A 425 0.11 31.10 -20.56
C GLY A 425 0.93 31.76 -21.66
N PRO A 426 1.95 32.56 -21.30
CA PRO A 426 2.75 33.30 -22.27
C PRO A 426 3.49 32.37 -23.24
N GLY A 427 3.08 32.39 -24.51
CA GLY A 427 3.73 31.63 -25.57
C GLY A 427 3.12 30.26 -25.86
N PHE A 428 2.00 29.87 -25.23
CA PHE A 428 1.27 28.66 -25.58
C PHE A 428 -0.24 28.81 -25.40
N SER A 429 -1.03 28.18 -26.28
CA SER A 429 -2.48 28.06 -26.15
C SER A 429 -2.87 27.00 -25.11
N ARG A 430 -4.14 27.01 -24.68
CA ARG A 430 -4.68 26.03 -23.72
C ARG A 430 -4.28 24.59 -24.08
N GLN A 431 -3.69 23.90 -23.12
CA GLN A 431 -3.23 22.51 -23.21
C GLN A 431 -3.29 21.82 -21.84
N GLU A 432 -3.21 20.49 -21.80
CA GLU A 432 -2.99 19.76 -20.54
C GLU A 432 -1.67 20.21 -19.90
N ILE A 433 -1.59 20.19 -18.57
CA ILE A 433 -0.35 20.55 -17.88
C ILE A 433 0.73 19.48 -18.17
N PRO A 434 1.86 19.83 -18.82
CA PRO A 434 2.90 18.87 -19.14
C PRO A 434 3.54 18.24 -17.89
N ALA A 435 3.86 16.95 -17.95
CA ALA A 435 4.47 16.23 -16.82
C ALA A 435 5.86 16.78 -16.41
N ASP A 436 6.59 17.40 -17.33
CA ASP A 436 7.93 17.93 -17.09
C ASP A 436 7.96 19.24 -16.28
N VAL A 437 6.82 19.94 -16.21
CA VAL A 437 6.64 21.13 -15.35
C VAL A 437 6.06 20.79 -13.98
N LEU A 438 5.51 19.59 -13.80
CA LEU A 438 4.97 19.11 -12.52
C LEU A 438 6.06 18.41 -11.71
N VAL A 439 6.27 18.88 -10.49
CA VAL A 439 7.38 18.38 -9.67
C VAL A 439 7.05 18.35 -8.18
N SER A 440 7.56 17.37 -7.45
CA SER A 440 7.39 17.27 -5.99
C SER A 440 8.66 17.68 -5.27
N ALA A 441 8.53 18.32 -4.11
CA ALA A 441 9.64 18.37 -3.15
C ALA A 441 9.98 16.93 -2.75
N ALA A 442 11.19 16.50 -3.03
CA ALA A 442 11.78 15.28 -2.52
C ALA A 442 12.13 15.50 -1.06
N ASP A 443 11.86 14.53 -0.19
CA ASP A 443 12.31 14.55 1.21
C ASP A 443 13.85 14.45 1.37
N GLN A 444 14.60 14.72 0.30
CA GLN A 444 16.06 14.58 0.22
C GLN A 444 16.67 15.91 -0.22
N THR A 445 17.77 16.27 0.44
CA THR A 445 18.67 17.35 0.03
C THR A 445 19.83 16.82 -0.84
N LEU A 446 20.65 17.72 -1.39
CA LEU A 446 21.91 17.32 -2.03
C LEU A 446 22.82 16.58 -1.05
N GLN A 447 22.84 16.98 0.22
CA GLN A 447 23.63 16.29 1.24
C GLN A 447 23.10 14.87 1.50
N ASP A 448 21.78 14.65 1.50
CA ASP A 448 21.21 13.29 1.58
C ASP A 448 21.65 12.40 0.41
N LEU A 449 21.64 12.93 -0.82
CA LEU A 449 22.16 12.19 -1.98
C LEU A 449 23.64 11.87 -1.82
N GLY A 450 24.41 12.83 -1.31
CA GLY A 450 25.82 12.65 -0.98
C GLY A 450 26.06 11.56 0.06
N VAL A 451 25.25 11.52 1.13
CA VAL A 451 25.30 10.48 2.16
C VAL A 451 25.02 9.10 1.56
N VAL A 452 23.99 8.97 0.72
CA VAL A 452 23.67 7.71 0.02
C VAL A 452 24.82 7.28 -0.89
N ALA A 453 25.35 8.20 -1.70
CA ALA A 453 26.48 7.92 -2.59
C ALA A 453 27.73 7.47 -1.81
N LEU A 454 28.08 8.18 -0.73
CA LEU A 454 29.21 7.83 0.13
C LEU A 454 29.01 6.48 0.82
N SER A 455 27.79 6.19 1.28
CA SER A 455 27.44 4.92 1.93
C SER A 455 27.60 3.72 1.00
N GLY A 456 27.26 3.88 -0.29
CA GLY A 456 27.34 2.83 -1.31
C GLY A 456 28.76 2.42 -1.70
N ILE A 457 29.80 3.19 -1.34
CA ILE A 457 31.18 2.86 -1.66
C ILE A 457 31.67 1.75 -0.72
N ALA A 458 32.17 0.66 -1.30
CA ALA A 458 32.74 -0.47 -0.56
C ALA A 458 34.07 -0.10 0.13
N GLY A 459 34.24 -0.51 1.39
CA GLY A 459 35.39 -0.15 2.24
C GLY A 459 35.21 1.19 2.96
N PHE A 460 36.30 1.70 3.55
CA PHE A 460 36.38 3.00 4.25
C PHE A 460 35.41 3.12 5.43
N GLU A 461 35.11 2.02 6.13
CA GLU A 461 34.12 2.01 7.21
C GLU A 461 34.49 2.99 8.33
N SER A 462 35.79 3.12 8.63
CA SER A 462 36.29 4.04 9.65
C SER A 462 36.05 5.49 9.27
N GLU A 463 36.44 5.87 8.06
CA GLU A 463 36.35 7.22 7.53
C GLU A 463 34.90 7.63 7.25
N LYS A 464 34.08 6.70 6.72
CA LYS A 464 32.63 6.90 6.58
C LYS A 464 31.97 7.14 7.94
N THR A 465 32.34 6.35 8.97
CA THR A 465 31.82 6.56 10.32
C THR A 465 32.16 7.96 10.82
N ALA A 466 33.38 8.46 10.58
CA ALA A 466 33.78 9.82 10.98
C ALA A 466 32.93 10.90 10.29
N VAL A 467 32.74 10.81 8.97
CA VAL A 467 31.91 11.76 8.21
C VAL A 467 30.48 11.75 8.72
N PHE A 468 29.87 10.58 8.82
CA PHE A 468 28.47 10.45 9.24
C PHE A 468 28.25 10.84 10.71
N ALA A 469 29.19 10.54 11.61
CA ALA A 469 29.13 11.00 13.00
C ALA A 469 29.13 12.54 13.09
N GLY A 470 29.97 13.21 12.29
CA GLY A 470 30.01 14.67 12.22
C GLY A 470 28.69 15.27 11.71
N LEU A 471 28.08 14.67 10.68
CA LEU A 471 26.78 15.11 10.16
C LEU A 471 25.65 14.89 11.18
N LEU A 472 25.66 13.77 11.90
CA LEU A 472 24.68 13.48 12.95
C LEU A 472 24.78 14.50 14.09
N GLU A 473 26.00 14.86 14.49
CA GLU A 473 26.26 15.86 15.52
C GLU A 473 25.78 17.27 15.12
N ALA A 474 25.96 17.61 13.83
CA ALA A 474 25.47 18.83 13.21
C ALA A 474 23.95 18.86 13.04
N GLY A 475 23.26 17.71 13.11
CA GLY A 475 21.81 17.61 12.95
C GLY A 475 21.34 17.81 11.50
N THR A 476 22.17 17.47 10.52
CA THR A 476 21.88 17.65 9.09
C THR A 476 21.71 16.31 8.39
N SER A 477 20.71 16.19 7.50
CA SER A 477 20.44 14.95 6.73
C SER A 477 20.29 13.71 7.64
N THR A 478 19.71 13.93 8.84
CA THR A 478 19.79 12.98 9.95
C THR A 478 19.20 11.61 9.63
N GLY A 479 18.07 11.55 8.92
CA GLY A 479 17.46 10.27 8.51
C GLY A 479 18.43 9.43 7.67
N SER A 480 18.97 10.01 6.60
CA SER A 480 19.93 9.34 5.71
C SER A 480 21.22 8.94 6.44
N VAL A 481 21.70 9.80 7.34
CA VAL A 481 22.90 9.56 8.17
C VAL A 481 22.70 8.42 9.16
N LEU A 482 21.55 8.35 9.84
CA LEU A 482 21.22 7.27 10.77
C LEU A 482 21.14 5.91 10.05
N THR A 483 20.52 5.88 8.86
CA THR A 483 20.52 4.69 7.99
C THR A 483 21.94 4.30 7.59
N ALA A 484 22.74 5.25 7.11
CA ALA A 484 24.12 4.99 6.67
C ALA A 484 25.03 4.48 7.81
N LEU A 485 24.95 5.09 9.00
CA LEU A 485 25.69 4.63 10.19
C LEU A 485 25.26 3.23 10.64
N SER A 486 23.97 2.92 10.53
CA SER A 486 23.43 1.61 10.92
C SER A 486 23.78 0.50 9.93
N ALA A 487 24.00 0.85 8.66
CA ALA A 487 24.47 -0.08 7.63
C ALA A 487 25.95 -0.47 7.80
N ILE A 488 26.76 0.32 8.51
CA ILE A 488 28.15 -0.03 8.82
C ILE A 488 28.15 -1.07 9.97
N PRO A 489 28.75 -2.26 9.77
CA PRO A 489 28.82 -3.29 10.81
C PRO A 489 29.41 -2.76 12.12
N GLU A 490 28.82 -3.14 13.25
CA GLU A 490 29.19 -2.59 14.56
C GLU A 490 30.67 -2.77 14.87
N ASP A 491 31.27 -3.92 14.52
CA ASP A 491 32.68 -4.26 14.72
C ASP A 491 33.63 -3.41 13.85
N LYS A 492 33.14 -2.93 12.70
CA LYS A 492 33.90 -2.10 11.74
C LYS A 492 33.88 -0.61 12.08
N ARG A 493 32.98 -0.16 12.96
CA ARG A 493 32.98 1.24 13.44
C ARG A 493 34.20 1.49 14.35
N PRO A 494 34.88 2.64 14.28
CA PRO A 494 36.00 2.94 15.17
C PRO A 494 35.55 3.11 16.62
N ALA A 495 36.21 2.43 17.57
CA ALA A 495 35.88 2.54 18.99
C ALA A 495 36.01 3.99 19.53
N MET A 496 36.97 4.76 19.00
CA MET A 496 37.17 6.16 19.37
C MET A 496 35.99 7.08 19.01
N LEU A 497 35.13 6.68 18.06
CA LEU A 497 33.95 7.44 17.66
C LEU A 497 32.67 7.01 18.41
N ALA A 498 32.74 5.98 19.26
CA ALA A 498 31.56 5.47 19.97
C ALA A 498 30.88 6.55 20.81
N THR A 499 31.65 7.34 21.58
CA THR A 499 31.11 8.46 22.36
C THR A 499 30.41 9.50 21.48
N GLN A 500 31.02 9.87 20.34
CA GLN A 500 30.48 10.88 19.43
C GLN A 500 29.16 10.40 18.82
N VAL A 501 29.15 9.19 18.24
CA VAL A 501 27.95 8.59 17.63
C VAL A 501 26.83 8.45 18.65
N GLY A 502 27.13 7.90 19.84
CA GLY A 502 26.13 7.70 20.88
C GLY A 502 25.54 9.01 21.39
N THR A 503 26.39 10.00 21.66
CA THR A 503 25.93 11.31 22.15
C THR A 503 25.11 12.05 21.09
N ALA A 504 25.53 12.00 19.82
CA ALA A 504 24.80 12.62 18.72
C ALA A 504 23.44 11.96 18.48
N ALA A 505 23.36 10.63 18.56
CA ALA A 505 22.10 9.89 18.46
C ALA A 505 21.14 10.24 19.62
N VAL A 506 21.64 10.33 20.85
CA VAL A 506 20.85 10.77 22.01
C VAL A 506 20.39 12.23 21.87
N LYS A 507 21.24 13.11 21.35
CA LYS A 507 20.87 14.51 21.06
C LYS A 507 19.76 14.60 20.00
N TYR A 508 19.81 13.77 18.97
CA TYR A 508 18.72 13.66 18.00
C TYR A 508 17.42 13.23 18.70
N LEU A 509 17.46 12.15 19.50
CA LEU A 509 16.29 11.66 20.24
C LEU A 509 15.71 12.70 21.21
N SER A 510 16.57 13.44 21.93
CA SER A 510 16.12 14.47 22.87
C SER A 510 15.46 15.67 22.18
N GLY A 511 15.82 15.94 20.92
CA GLY A 511 15.21 16.98 20.10
C GLY A 511 13.84 16.62 19.53
N LEU A 512 13.45 15.34 19.56
CA LEU A 512 12.14 14.88 19.10
C LEU A 512 11.05 15.06 20.16
N ASP A 513 9.83 15.35 19.71
CA ASP A 513 8.63 15.16 20.53
C ASP A 513 8.57 13.69 20.98
N PRO A 514 8.24 13.38 22.25
CA PRO A 514 8.15 12.00 22.73
C PRO A 514 7.33 11.06 21.84
N ARG A 515 6.26 11.54 21.19
CA ARG A 515 5.43 10.74 20.27
C ARG A 515 6.16 10.29 19.01
N GLN A 516 7.27 10.96 18.66
CA GLN A 516 8.08 10.66 17.48
C GLN A 516 9.28 9.77 17.79
N ARG A 517 9.53 9.43 19.06
CA ARG A 517 10.72 8.69 19.50
C ARG A 517 10.69 7.18 19.24
N ASN A 518 9.60 6.69 18.67
CA ASN A 518 9.45 5.31 18.19
C ASN A 518 9.28 5.20 16.66
N THR A 519 9.54 6.30 15.92
CA THR A 519 9.66 6.25 14.45
C THR A 519 10.87 5.43 14.03
N ASP A 520 10.92 4.97 12.78
CA ASP A 520 12.04 4.16 12.26
C ASP A 520 13.40 4.86 12.44
N ALA A 521 13.47 6.18 12.17
CA ALA A 521 14.68 6.96 12.38
C ALA A 521 15.07 7.03 13.87
N ALA A 522 14.11 7.22 14.77
CA ALA A 522 14.37 7.18 16.20
C ALA A 522 14.83 5.80 16.68
N ALA A 523 14.24 4.71 16.16
CA ALA A 523 14.66 3.34 16.46
C ALA A 523 16.12 3.07 16.01
N LEU A 524 16.51 3.56 14.84
CA LEU A 524 17.92 3.52 14.39
C LEU A 524 18.83 4.30 15.35
N ALA A 525 18.42 5.49 15.78
CA ALA A 525 19.19 6.30 16.73
C ALA A 525 19.35 5.60 18.09
N VAL A 526 18.29 4.97 18.63
CA VAL A 526 18.37 4.17 19.85
C VAL A 526 19.36 3.02 19.66
N THR A 527 19.24 2.26 18.57
CA THR A 527 20.15 1.14 18.25
C THR A 527 21.61 1.59 18.18
N LEU A 528 21.87 2.73 17.54
CA LEU A 528 23.21 3.33 17.46
C LEU A 528 23.74 3.75 18.83
N ALA A 529 22.91 4.37 19.67
CA ALA A 529 23.27 4.77 21.02
C ALA A 529 23.56 3.56 21.93
N GLU A 530 22.78 2.49 21.82
CA GLU A 530 23.01 1.23 22.54
C GLU A 530 24.30 0.53 22.10
N ALA A 531 24.54 0.45 20.79
CA ALA A 531 25.78 -0.10 20.24
C ALA A 531 26.99 0.72 20.70
N ALA A 532 26.90 2.05 20.65
CA ALA A 532 27.92 2.94 21.20
C ALA A 532 28.15 2.67 22.70
N ARG A 533 27.09 2.61 23.51
CA ARG A 533 27.16 2.29 24.94
C ARG A 533 27.90 0.98 25.15
N LYS A 534 27.56 -0.10 24.44
CA LYS A 534 28.20 -1.43 24.57
C LYS A 534 29.72 -1.38 24.39
N ARG A 535 30.23 -0.47 23.56
CA ARG A 535 31.66 -0.29 23.30
C ARG A 535 32.39 0.63 24.28
N LEU A 536 31.66 1.38 25.10
CA LEU A 536 32.21 2.26 26.14
C LEU A 536 32.37 1.51 27.47
N THR A 537 33.29 2.02 28.31
CA THR A 537 33.52 1.54 29.68
C THR A 537 33.60 2.70 30.67
N GLY A 538 33.40 2.39 31.95
CA GLY A 538 33.52 3.36 33.05
C GLY A 538 32.54 4.55 32.92
N PRO A 539 32.93 5.76 33.38
CA PRO A 539 32.01 6.89 33.48
C PRO A 539 31.36 7.33 32.17
N ALA A 540 32.00 7.09 31.03
CA ALA A 540 31.45 7.43 29.72
C ALA A 540 30.26 6.52 29.35
N ALA A 541 30.36 5.22 29.67
CA ALA A 541 29.27 4.27 29.47
C ALA A 541 28.07 4.62 30.37
N ASP A 542 28.33 4.87 31.65
CA ASP A 542 27.29 5.21 32.64
C ASP A 542 26.54 6.49 32.26
N ARG A 543 27.26 7.50 31.76
CA ARG A 543 26.66 8.75 31.28
C ARG A 543 25.74 8.51 30.10
N LEU A 544 26.22 7.81 29.06
CA LEU A 544 25.44 7.57 27.85
C LEU A 544 24.21 6.70 28.16
N GLU A 545 24.36 5.68 29.00
CA GLU A 545 23.25 4.84 29.46
C GLU A 545 22.19 5.66 30.21
N GLY A 546 22.61 6.56 31.09
CA GLY A 546 21.71 7.48 31.79
C GLY A 546 20.93 8.39 30.83
N GLN A 547 21.63 9.04 29.90
CA GLN A 547 21.00 9.94 28.93
C GLN A 547 20.06 9.20 27.97
N LEU A 548 20.44 8.01 27.49
CA LEU A 548 19.61 7.19 26.62
C LEU A 548 18.30 6.79 27.32
N ARG A 549 18.41 6.35 28.58
CA ARG A 549 17.24 6.01 29.41
C ARG A 549 16.29 7.19 29.61
N ASP A 550 16.81 8.42 29.60
CA ASP A 550 15.98 9.61 29.79
C ASP A 550 15.20 10.02 28.53
N VAL A 551 15.66 9.61 27.34
CA VAL A 551 15.03 10.00 26.06
C VAL A 551 14.18 8.90 25.44
N VAL A 552 14.48 7.63 25.69
CA VAL A 552 13.72 6.49 25.14
C VAL A 552 12.28 6.47 25.68
N VAL A 553 11.33 6.24 24.78
CA VAL A 553 9.92 6.03 25.11
C VAL A 553 9.63 4.53 24.99
N PRO A 554 9.41 3.81 26.10
CA PRO A 554 9.15 2.38 26.07
C PRO A 554 7.90 2.06 25.22
N LEU A 555 8.05 1.11 24.28
CA LEU A 555 6.96 0.54 23.52
C LEU A 555 6.43 -0.71 24.23
N ILE A 556 5.26 -0.59 24.84
CA ILE A 556 4.55 -1.69 25.50
C ILE A 556 3.70 -2.41 24.46
N ALA A 557 4.16 -3.57 24.00
CA ALA A 557 3.36 -4.46 23.17
C ALA A 557 2.28 -5.16 24.02
N LEU A 558 1.04 -5.05 23.56
CA LEU A 558 -0.14 -5.76 24.03
C LEU A 558 -0.81 -6.45 22.83
N GLY A 559 -1.20 -7.70 23.02
CA GLY A 559 -1.96 -8.48 22.05
C GLY A 559 -3.35 -8.81 22.59
N THR A 560 -4.25 -9.18 21.70
CA THR A 560 -5.47 -9.90 22.06
C THR A 560 -5.25 -11.40 21.91
N VAL A 561 -5.90 -12.20 22.75
CA VAL A 561 -5.82 -13.66 22.66
C VAL A 561 -7.00 -14.17 21.82
N PRO A 562 -6.77 -14.90 20.71
CA PRO A 562 -7.82 -15.35 19.81
C PRO A 562 -8.97 -16.07 20.53
N GLU A 563 -10.21 -15.70 20.18
CA GLU A 563 -11.47 -16.24 20.69
C GLU A 563 -11.73 -16.04 22.19
N ARG A 564 -10.79 -15.44 22.93
CA ARG A 564 -10.85 -15.39 24.40
C ARG A 564 -11.26 -14.05 24.96
N MET A 565 -11.33 -12.99 24.15
CA MET A 565 -11.75 -11.66 24.59
C MET A 565 -10.97 -11.20 25.86
N ILE A 566 -9.65 -11.33 25.79
CA ILE A 566 -8.69 -10.89 26.82
C ILE A 566 -7.46 -10.30 26.16
N TYR A 567 -6.71 -9.47 26.91
CA TYR A 567 -5.34 -9.13 26.57
C TYR A 567 -4.41 -10.30 26.86
N ASP A 568 -3.33 -10.43 26.08
CA ASP A 568 -2.28 -11.43 26.30
C ASP A 568 -1.46 -11.20 27.57
N ARG A 569 -1.42 -9.94 28.03
CA ARG A 569 -0.79 -9.50 29.27
C ARG A 569 -1.84 -8.86 30.15
N GLU A 570 -1.94 -9.36 31.38
CA GLU A 570 -2.86 -8.85 32.41
C GLU A 570 -2.19 -7.85 33.36
N ILE A 571 -0.86 -7.84 33.40
CA ILE A 571 -0.06 -6.96 34.25
C ILE A 571 1.05 -6.33 33.40
N VAL A 572 1.11 -5.00 33.43
CA VAL A 572 2.17 -4.18 32.83
C VAL A 572 2.71 -3.26 33.91
N ALA A 573 4.01 -2.98 33.92
CA ALA A 573 4.59 -1.96 34.78
C ALA A 573 5.33 -0.90 33.97
N VAL A 574 5.22 0.35 34.40
CA VAL A 574 5.85 1.52 33.77
C VAL A 574 6.33 2.49 34.84
N LYS A 575 7.32 3.32 34.49
CA LYS A 575 7.86 4.32 35.40
C LYS A 575 6.94 5.55 35.48
N ALA A 576 6.64 6.01 36.69
CA ALA A 576 5.84 7.21 36.95
C ALA A 576 6.44 8.48 36.33
N GLY A 577 5.58 9.34 35.78
CA GLY A 577 5.95 10.63 35.19
C GLY A 577 6.79 10.53 33.91
N ARG A 578 6.78 9.38 33.23
CA ARG A 578 7.48 9.15 31.97
C ARG A 578 6.52 8.83 30.82
N PRO A 579 6.86 9.24 29.59
CA PRO A 579 6.11 8.86 28.41
C PRO A 579 6.29 7.37 28.10
N VAL A 580 5.21 6.71 27.68
CA VAL A 580 5.19 5.35 27.14
C VAL A 580 4.26 5.29 25.92
N GLU A 581 4.48 4.32 25.04
CA GLU A 581 3.57 4.02 23.93
C GLU A 581 3.05 2.60 24.09
N PHE A 582 1.75 2.41 24.08
CA PHE A 582 1.14 1.08 24.02
C PHE A 582 0.81 0.76 22.57
N ARG A 583 1.18 -0.44 22.12
CA ARG A 583 0.81 -0.97 20.80
C ARG A 583 -0.08 -2.17 20.99
N LEU A 584 -1.35 -2.02 20.65
CA LEU A 584 -2.34 -3.09 20.68
C LEU A 584 -2.41 -3.77 19.31
N THR A 585 -2.05 -5.05 19.27
CA THR A 585 -2.26 -5.93 18.11
C THR A 585 -3.53 -6.74 18.32
N ASN A 586 -4.50 -6.62 17.42
CA ASN A 586 -5.72 -7.42 17.49
C ASN A 586 -5.58 -8.71 16.66
N SER A 587 -5.26 -9.81 17.34
CA SER A 587 -5.20 -11.16 16.76
C SER A 587 -6.52 -11.93 16.90
N ASP A 588 -7.55 -11.30 17.46
CA ASP A 588 -8.88 -11.89 17.68
C ASP A 588 -9.80 -11.57 16.50
N ASN A 589 -10.91 -12.31 16.40
CA ASN A 589 -11.85 -12.20 15.28
C ASN A 589 -12.90 -11.09 15.44
N MET A 590 -12.88 -10.40 16.58
CA MET A 590 -13.76 -9.27 16.89
C MET A 590 -12.95 -8.00 17.16
N PRO A 591 -13.52 -6.81 16.94
CA PRO A 591 -12.84 -5.55 17.21
C PRO A 591 -12.58 -5.35 18.72
N HIS A 592 -11.45 -4.72 19.04
CA HIS A 592 -11.06 -4.40 20.41
C HIS A 592 -10.45 -3.01 20.49
N ASN A 593 -10.50 -2.38 21.65
CA ASN A 593 -9.77 -1.14 21.93
C ASN A 593 -9.05 -1.26 23.28
N LEU A 594 -8.21 -0.28 23.60
CA LEU A 594 -7.52 -0.15 24.88
C LEU A 594 -7.83 1.22 25.48
N ALA A 595 -8.42 1.27 26.68
CA ALA A 595 -8.57 2.49 27.46
C ALA A 595 -7.87 2.33 28.81
N ILE A 596 -7.00 3.27 29.18
CA ILE A 596 -6.40 3.35 30.52
C ILE A 596 -7.23 4.32 31.35
N VAL A 597 -7.64 3.90 32.55
CA VAL A 597 -8.57 4.64 33.40
C VAL A 597 -7.97 4.96 34.77
N LYS A 598 -8.60 5.89 35.49
CA LYS A 598 -8.19 6.24 36.86
C LYS A 598 -8.38 5.07 37.84
N PRO A 599 -7.55 4.95 38.89
CA PRO A 599 -7.72 3.91 39.91
C PRO A 599 -9.08 4.01 40.60
N GLY A 600 -9.79 2.89 40.74
CA GLY A 600 -11.12 2.78 41.35
C GLY A 600 -12.30 3.06 40.41
N THR A 601 -12.05 3.26 39.11
CA THR A 601 -13.08 3.66 38.14
C THR A 601 -13.37 2.62 37.06
N LEU A 602 -12.69 1.46 37.05
CA LEU A 602 -12.81 0.47 35.97
C LEU A 602 -14.26 0.05 35.73
N ALA A 603 -15.00 -0.33 36.79
CA ALA A 603 -16.37 -0.77 36.66
C ALA A 603 -17.30 0.35 36.19
N ALA A 604 -17.15 1.57 36.72
CA ALA A 604 -17.95 2.72 36.33
C ALA A 604 -17.73 3.11 34.86
N VAL A 605 -16.48 3.11 34.38
CA VAL A 605 -16.16 3.37 32.98
C VAL A 605 -16.68 2.25 32.07
N GLY A 606 -16.55 0.99 32.49
CA GLY A 606 -17.08 -0.15 31.75
C GLY A 606 -18.60 -0.11 31.61
N GLU A 607 -19.32 0.18 32.68
CA GLU A 607 -20.78 0.36 32.67
C GLU A 607 -21.20 1.56 31.80
N LEU A 608 -20.43 2.66 31.86
CA LEU A 608 -20.68 3.81 31.00
C LEU A 608 -20.47 3.47 29.52
N ALA A 609 -19.40 2.73 29.19
CA ALA A 609 -19.16 2.24 27.83
C ALA A 609 -20.30 1.33 27.34
N GLU A 610 -20.83 0.48 28.21
CA GLU A 610 -22.01 -0.35 27.92
C GLU A 610 -23.24 0.50 27.59
N SER A 611 -23.52 1.51 28.41
CA SER A 611 -24.71 2.35 28.27
C SER A 611 -24.63 3.30 27.06
N THR A 612 -23.44 3.79 26.74
CA THR A 612 -23.18 4.77 25.65
C THR A 612 -22.73 4.11 24.35
N GLY A 613 -22.51 2.79 24.34
CA GLY A 613 -22.16 2.03 23.13
C GLY A 613 -23.26 2.01 22.07
N ARG A 614 -24.44 2.57 22.38
CA ARG A 614 -25.59 2.69 21.49
C ARG A 614 -25.83 4.13 21.01
N ASP A 615 -24.96 5.07 21.38
CA ASP A 615 -25.02 6.46 20.91
C ASP A 615 -24.73 6.51 19.41
N ALA A 616 -25.31 7.47 18.70
CA ALA A 616 -25.12 7.61 17.25
C ALA A 616 -23.65 7.82 16.87
N ASP A 617 -22.85 8.41 17.75
CA ASP A 617 -21.42 8.68 17.56
C ASP A 617 -20.50 7.60 18.17
N ALA A 618 -21.06 6.50 18.72
CA ALA A 618 -20.29 5.52 19.47
C ALA A 618 -19.20 4.86 18.60
N ALA A 619 -19.52 4.52 17.35
CA ALA A 619 -18.57 3.93 16.41
C ALA A 619 -17.43 4.90 16.03
N GLU A 620 -17.76 6.19 15.83
CA GLU A 620 -16.77 7.25 15.52
C GLU A 620 -15.79 7.46 16.67
N ARG A 621 -16.27 7.35 17.92
CA ARG A 621 -15.44 7.37 19.14
C ARG A 621 -14.70 6.06 19.41
N GLY A 622 -14.85 5.06 18.55
CA GLY A 622 -14.29 3.72 18.77
C GLY A 622 -14.81 3.06 20.04
N PHE A 623 -16.05 3.37 20.45
CA PHE A 623 -16.73 2.90 21.67
C PHE A 623 -16.10 3.33 22.99
N VAL A 624 -15.21 4.32 22.98
CA VAL A 624 -14.65 4.91 24.21
C VAL A 624 -15.66 5.91 24.80
N PRO A 625 -16.14 5.73 26.05
CA PRO A 625 -17.12 6.63 26.66
C PRO A 625 -16.53 8.03 26.92
N ARG A 626 -17.36 9.07 26.85
CA ARG A 626 -16.98 10.42 27.27
C ARG A 626 -16.93 10.49 28.79
N SER A 627 -15.74 10.31 29.37
CA SER A 627 -15.52 10.41 30.81
C SER A 627 -14.15 11.01 31.09
N GLU A 628 -14.07 11.87 32.11
CA GLU A 628 -12.80 12.39 32.62
C GLU A 628 -11.94 11.31 33.32
N ASP A 629 -12.51 10.13 33.57
CA ASP A 629 -11.81 8.99 34.16
C ASP A 629 -11.06 8.14 33.14
N VAL A 630 -11.35 8.33 31.84
CA VAL A 630 -10.52 7.77 30.76
C VAL A 630 -9.32 8.69 30.57
N LEU A 631 -8.14 8.20 30.94
CA LEU A 631 -6.89 8.97 30.85
C LEU A 631 -6.35 9.00 29.42
N VAL A 632 -6.46 7.87 28.71
CA VAL A 632 -6.12 7.74 27.30
C VAL A 632 -6.80 6.52 26.72
N ALA A 633 -7.07 6.52 25.41
CA ALA A 633 -7.56 5.35 24.71
C ALA A 633 -7.00 5.24 23.29
N SER A 634 -6.92 4.01 22.79
CA SER A 634 -6.67 3.73 21.37
C SER A 634 -7.93 3.97 20.53
N THR A 635 -7.77 4.06 19.21
CA THR A 635 -8.88 3.84 18.28
C THR A 635 -9.37 2.39 18.37
N LEU A 636 -10.54 2.11 17.77
CA LEU A 636 -11.01 0.73 17.61
C LEU A 636 -10.08 -0.04 16.66
N VAL A 637 -9.57 -1.18 17.12
CA VAL A 637 -8.63 -2.03 16.39
C VAL A 637 -9.39 -3.20 15.78
N GLN A 638 -9.51 -3.20 14.46
CA GLN A 638 -10.14 -4.29 13.71
C GLN A 638 -9.27 -5.57 13.73
N PRO A 639 -9.85 -6.75 13.49
CA PRO A 639 -9.11 -8.01 13.36
C PRO A 639 -7.91 -7.90 12.40
N GLY A 640 -6.75 -8.41 12.82
CA GLY A 640 -5.49 -8.36 12.06
C GLY A 640 -4.86 -6.97 11.96
N LYS A 641 -5.42 -5.96 12.63
CA LYS A 641 -4.87 -4.60 12.66
C LYS A 641 -4.14 -4.31 13.96
N VAL A 642 -3.40 -3.20 13.93
CA VAL A 642 -2.61 -2.69 15.06
C VAL A 642 -2.98 -1.23 15.27
N ALA A 643 -3.07 -0.81 16.53
CA ALA A 643 -3.13 0.60 16.87
C ALA A 643 -2.13 0.92 17.99
N SER A 644 -1.57 2.13 17.96
CA SER A 644 -0.72 2.65 19.01
C SER A 644 -1.43 3.77 19.76
N VAL A 645 -1.20 3.86 21.07
CA VAL A 645 -1.64 4.95 21.91
C VAL A 645 -0.48 5.43 22.78
N TYR A 646 -0.23 6.74 22.73
CA TYR A 646 0.80 7.38 23.53
C TYR A 646 0.22 7.82 24.88
N PHE A 647 0.93 7.53 25.97
CA PHE A 647 0.48 7.81 27.32
C PHE A 647 1.58 8.49 28.15
N GLU A 648 1.30 9.70 28.63
CA GLU A 648 2.11 10.33 29.67
C GLU A 648 1.70 9.76 31.03
N THR A 649 2.56 8.90 31.58
CA THR A 649 2.20 8.22 32.83
C THR A 649 2.06 9.21 33.98
N PRO A 650 1.09 9.02 34.88
CA PRO A 650 0.92 9.86 36.05
C PRO A 650 2.19 9.91 36.91
N ARG A 651 2.42 11.05 37.56
CA ARG A 651 3.55 11.20 38.50
C ARG A 651 3.30 10.46 39.82
N GLU A 652 2.04 10.25 40.18
CA GLU A 652 1.64 9.51 41.37
C GLU A 652 1.68 8.00 41.08
N PRO A 653 2.55 7.23 41.78
CA PRO A 653 2.55 5.78 41.67
C PRO A 653 1.20 5.18 42.08
N GLY A 654 0.76 4.17 41.34
CA GLY A 654 -0.56 3.58 41.56
C GLY A 654 -0.84 2.44 40.58
N ILE A 655 -1.98 1.78 40.79
CA ILE A 655 -2.47 0.73 39.91
C ILE A 655 -3.59 1.33 39.07
N TYR A 656 -3.29 1.57 37.79
CA TYR A 656 -4.20 2.16 36.81
C TYR A 656 -4.77 1.02 35.96
N PRO A 657 -6.09 0.77 36.00
CA PRO A 657 -6.65 -0.28 35.18
C PRO A 657 -6.60 0.09 33.69
N TYR A 658 -6.40 -0.90 32.83
CA TYR A 658 -6.69 -0.78 31.40
C TYR A 658 -7.78 -1.76 31.01
N VAL A 659 -8.65 -1.36 30.08
CA VAL A 659 -9.90 -2.07 29.80
C VAL A 659 -10.32 -1.89 28.34
N CYS A 660 -10.90 -2.94 27.76
CA CYS A 660 -11.58 -2.82 26.47
C CYS A 660 -13.00 -2.29 26.70
N THR A 661 -13.31 -1.16 26.08
CA THR A 661 -14.60 -0.47 26.19
C THR A 661 -15.55 -0.80 25.04
N TYR A 662 -15.14 -1.69 24.13
CA TYR A 662 -16.08 -2.26 23.17
C TYR A 662 -17.24 -2.95 23.91
N PRO A 663 -18.51 -2.76 23.48
CA PRO A 663 -19.67 -3.23 24.22
C PRO A 663 -19.58 -4.71 24.63
N GLY A 664 -19.93 -5.02 25.88
CA GLY A 664 -19.82 -6.36 26.45
C GLY A 664 -18.42 -6.85 26.86
N HIS A 665 -17.32 -6.19 26.46
CA HIS A 665 -15.96 -6.74 26.66
C HIS A 665 -15.37 -6.42 28.04
N TRP A 666 -15.67 -5.26 28.60
CA TRP A 666 -14.97 -4.69 29.78
C TRP A 666 -15.00 -5.57 31.04
N ARG A 667 -16.00 -6.45 31.19
CA ARG A 667 -16.14 -7.36 32.35
C ARG A 667 -15.11 -8.49 32.35
N ARG A 668 -14.42 -8.71 31.24
CA ARG A 668 -13.45 -9.79 31.06
C ARG A 668 -12.12 -9.31 30.49
N MET A 669 -12.18 -8.31 29.62
CA MET A 669 -11.02 -7.79 28.92
C MET A 669 -10.46 -6.55 29.62
N TYR A 670 -9.72 -6.81 30.70
CA TYR A 670 -9.05 -5.79 31.49
C TYR A 670 -7.70 -6.28 32.03
N GLY A 671 -6.87 -5.34 32.48
CA GLY A 671 -5.62 -5.61 33.18
C GLY A 671 -5.18 -4.45 34.06
N ALA A 672 -4.01 -4.59 34.69
CA ALA A 672 -3.45 -3.60 35.60
C ALA A 672 -2.14 -3.01 35.07
N LEU A 673 -2.12 -1.69 34.94
CA LEU A 673 -0.91 -0.91 34.71
C LEU A 673 -0.36 -0.42 36.06
N TYR A 674 0.74 -1.02 36.49
CA TYR A 674 1.50 -0.61 37.65
C TYR A 674 2.38 0.58 37.29
N VAL A 675 1.98 1.77 37.70
CA VAL A 675 2.80 2.97 37.59
C VAL A 675 3.66 3.05 38.86
N VAL A 676 4.97 2.84 38.71
CA VAL A 676 5.90 2.67 39.84
C VAL A 676 6.98 3.74 39.85
N SER A 677 7.48 4.11 41.03
CA SER A 677 8.54 5.12 41.16
C SER A 677 9.90 4.61 40.68
N ASP A 678 10.17 3.32 40.89
CA ASP A 678 11.40 2.62 40.47
C ASP A 678 11.03 1.34 39.70
N LEU A 679 10.97 1.47 38.38
CA LEU A 679 10.66 0.36 37.48
C LEU A 679 11.72 -0.75 37.53
N ARG A 680 12.99 -0.42 37.74
CA ARG A 680 14.07 -1.42 37.77
C ARG A 680 13.96 -2.29 39.02
N ALA A 681 13.65 -1.68 40.17
CA ALA A 681 13.40 -2.42 41.40
C ALA A 681 12.16 -3.31 41.27
N TYR A 682 11.09 -2.81 40.64
CA TYR A 682 9.91 -3.60 40.35
C TYR A 682 10.22 -4.79 39.43
N GLU A 683 10.95 -4.60 38.33
CA GLU A 683 11.28 -5.67 37.38
C GLU A 683 12.22 -6.72 37.98
N ALA A 684 13.10 -6.33 38.91
CA ALA A 684 14.02 -7.26 39.57
C ALA A 684 13.31 -8.20 40.56
N ASP A 685 12.37 -7.66 41.35
CA ASP A 685 11.54 -8.44 42.27
C ASP A 685 10.20 -7.73 42.52
N PRO A 686 9.16 -8.03 41.71
CA PRO A 686 7.86 -7.37 41.84
C PRO A 686 7.22 -7.59 43.22
N ALA A 687 7.39 -8.78 43.80
CA ALA A 687 6.77 -9.13 45.08
C ALA A 687 7.39 -8.34 46.23
N ALA A 688 8.73 -8.27 46.30
CA ALA A 688 9.43 -7.48 47.30
C ALA A 688 9.15 -5.98 47.13
N TYR A 689 9.13 -5.48 45.89
CA TYR A 689 8.82 -4.07 45.62
C TYR A 689 7.41 -3.70 46.10
N LEU A 690 6.40 -4.49 45.72
CA LEU A 690 5.01 -4.23 46.09
C LEU A 690 4.78 -4.36 47.59
N ALA A 691 5.47 -5.28 48.28
CA ALA A 691 5.43 -5.41 49.73
C ALA A 691 6.01 -4.16 50.44
N ALA A 692 7.05 -3.55 49.87
CA ALA A 692 7.68 -2.34 50.41
C ALA A 692 6.85 -1.07 50.14
N VAL A 693 6.36 -0.87 48.92
CA VAL A 693 5.69 0.37 48.49
C VAL A 693 4.20 0.38 48.86
N LYS A 694 3.57 -0.79 49.07
CA LYS A 694 2.16 -0.93 49.49
C LYS A 694 1.17 -0.16 48.60
N LEU A 695 1.25 -0.37 47.28
CA LEU A 695 0.27 0.18 46.35
C LEU A 695 -1.12 -0.40 46.63
N GLN A 696 -2.13 0.45 46.75
CA GLN A 696 -3.50 0.03 47.02
C GLN A 696 -4.23 -0.36 45.73
N GLN A 697 -4.73 -1.59 45.64
CA GLN A 697 -5.67 -1.99 44.60
C GLN A 697 -7.06 -1.43 44.94
N ARG A 698 -7.61 -0.56 44.08
CA ARG A 698 -8.91 0.12 44.30
C ARG A 698 -10.06 -0.47 43.47
N ASP A 699 -9.75 -1.30 42.47
CA ASP A 699 -10.74 -1.91 41.59
C ASP A 699 -10.92 -3.40 41.93
N ASP A 700 -12.15 -3.81 42.24
CA ASP A 700 -12.45 -5.18 42.67
C ASP A 700 -12.15 -6.24 41.59
N LEU A 701 -12.38 -5.92 40.32
CA LEU A 701 -12.14 -6.84 39.21
C LEU A 701 -10.65 -7.23 39.08
N LEU A 702 -9.73 -6.40 39.55
CA LEU A 702 -8.29 -6.71 39.51
C LEU A 702 -7.89 -7.83 40.49
N LYS A 703 -8.75 -8.24 41.43
CA LYS A 703 -8.49 -9.39 42.34
C LYS A 703 -8.37 -10.72 41.58
N TYR A 704 -8.89 -10.77 40.36
CA TYR A 704 -8.91 -11.97 39.52
C TYR A 704 -7.80 -12.00 38.46
N LEU A 705 -6.89 -11.02 38.45
CA LEU A 705 -5.69 -11.09 37.62
C LEU A 705 -4.86 -12.32 38.01
N GLY A 706 -4.24 -12.97 37.03
CA GLY A 706 -3.49 -14.21 37.20
C GLY A 706 -4.34 -15.48 37.26
N ARG A 707 -5.67 -15.39 37.44
CA ARG A 707 -6.58 -16.54 37.25
C ARG A 707 -6.89 -16.69 35.77
N ASN A 708 -6.15 -17.52 35.04
CA ASN A 708 -6.36 -17.68 33.60
C ASN A 708 -6.09 -19.12 33.11
N THR A 709 -6.51 -20.11 33.89
CA THR A 709 -6.30 -21.53 33.58
C THR A 709 -7.06 -21.90 32.31
N GLU A 710 -6.36 -22.41 31.29
CA GLU A 710 -6.99 -22.93 30.08
C GLU A 710 -7.46 -24.37 30.30
N TRP A 711 -8.60 -24.50 30.98
CA TRP A 711 -9.22 -25.78 31.30
C TRP A 711 -9.49 -26.62 30.04
N GLN A 712 -9.10 -27.88 30.09
CA GLN A 712 -9.45 -28.91 29.10
C GLN A 712 -10.61 -29.76 29.61
N VAL A 713 -11.30 -30.45 28.70
CA VAL A 713 -12.39 -31.37 29.07
C VAL A 713 -11.87 -32.44 30.03
N ASP A 714 -10.72 -33.03 29.73
CA ASP A 714 -10.09 -34.08 30.54
C ASP A 714 -9.73 -33.62 31.96
N ASP A 715 -9.47 -32.32 32.16
CA ASP A 715 -9.16 -31.79 33.49
C ASP A 715 -10.36 -31.91 34.42
N LEU A 716 -11.59 -31.86 33.90
CA LEU A 716 -12.84 -31.74 34.67
C LEU A 716 -13.80 -32.93 34.46
N ALA A 717 -13.55 -33.78 33.46
CA ALA A 717 -14.48 -34.82 33.02
C ALA A 717 -14.87 -35.78 34.14
N GLY A 718 -13.91 -36.26 34.94
CA GLY A 718 -14.19 -37.16 36.06
C GLY A 718 -15.14 -36.54 37.09
N ASP A 719 -14.87 -35.29 37.49
CA ASP A 719 -15.68 -34.57 38.47
C ASP A 719 -17.09 -34.28 37.93
N VAL A 720 -17.20 -33.95 36.64
CA VAL A 720 -18.48 -33.66 35.97
C VAL A 720 -19.33 -34.92 35.78
N MET A 721 -18.72 -36.06 35.44
CA MET A 721 -19.42 -37.35 35.36
C MET A 721 -20.03 -37.73 36.72
N HIS A 722 -19.29 -37.53 37.81
CA HIS A 722 -19.70 -37.87 39.16
C HIS A 722 -20.33 -36.71 39.95
N LEU A 723 -20.71 -35.62 39.25
CA LEU A 723 -21.26 -34.42 39.86
C LEU A 723 -22.52 -34.75 40.68
N THR A 724 -22.42 -34.60 41.99
CA THR A 724 -23.44 -34.95 42.98
C THR A 724 -23.29 -34.01 44.18
N HIS A 725 -24.31 -33.96 45.06
CA HIS A 725 -24.24 -33.33 46.39
C HIS A 725 -23.86 -31.84 46.44
N ARG A 726 -24.43 -30.99 45.57
CA ARG A 726 -24.18 -29.53 45.58
C ARG A 726 -25.28 -28.73 46.30
N ALA A 727 -26.05 -29.36 47.19
CA ALA A 727 -27.25 -28.82 47.86
C ALA A 727 -27.07 -27.42 48.49
N SER A 728 -25.89 -27.12 49.03
CA SER A 728 -25.59 -25.81 49.65
C SER A 728 -25.11 -24.74 48.68
N ASN A 729 -24.83 -25.09 47.41
CA ASN A 729 -24.12 -24.24 46.45
C ASN A 729 -25.01 -23.71 45.32
N PHE A 730 -26.34 -23.89 45.40
CA PHE A 730 -27.27 -23.41 44.39
C PHE A 730 -27.12 -21.90 44.12
N ALA A 731 -27.04 -21.09 45.19
CA ALA A 731 -26.86 -19.65 45.07
C ALA A 731 -25.49 -19.26 44.50
N VAL A 732 -24.45 -20.05 44.80
CA VAL A 732 -23.09 -19.85 44.27
C VAL A 732 -23.08 -20.08 42.76
N GLY A 733 -23.64 -21.20 42.29
CA GLY A 733 -23.76 -21.48 40.86
C GLY A 733 -24.57 -20.41 40.10
N GLN A 734 -25.67 -19.92 40.69
CA GLN A 734 -26.44 -18.81 40.13
C GLN A 734 -25.62 -17.50 40.03
N GLN A 735 -24.82 -17.18 41.05
CA GLN A 735 -23.97 -15.99 41.04
C GLN A 735 -22.85 -16.12 40.00
N LEU A 736 -22.24 -17.30 39.91
CA LEU A 736 -21.18 -17.61 38.94
C LEU A 736 -21.68 -17.52 37.50
N PHE A 737 -22.94 -17.89 37.23
CA PHE A 737 -23.56 -17.73 35.91
C PHE A 737 -23.61 -16.26 35.46
N ARG A 738 -23.77 -15.32 36.41
CA ARG A 738 -23.69 -13.88 36.12
C ARG A 738 -22.25 -13.41 36.03
N ALA A 739 -21.39 -13.85 36.95
CA ALA A 739 -19.99 -13.44 37.02
C ALA A 739 -19.16 -13.90 35.80
N ALA A 740 -19.45 -15.10 35.27
CA ALA A 740 -18.85 -15.63 34.05
C ALA A 740 -19.51 -15.07 32.77
N ALA A 741 -20.39 -14.06 32.90
CA ALA A 741 -21.12 -13.40 31.82
C ALA A 741 -22.06 -14.31 30.99
N CYS A 742 -22.35 -15.54 31.44
CA CYS A 742 -23.26 -16.46 30.75
C CYS A 742 -24.66 -15.87 30.58
N ALA A 743 -25.15 -15.15 31.60
CA ALA A 743 -26.46 -14.48 31.58
C ALA A 743 -26.60 -13.39 30.49
N GLY A 744 -25.48 -12.90 29.95
CA GLY A 744 -25.47 -11.92 28.86
C GLY A 744 -26.05 -12.48 27.56
N CYS A 745 -25.94 -13.80 27.34
CA CYS A 745 -26.41 -14.45 26.13
C CYS A 745 -27.46 -15.55 26.39
N HIS A 746 -27.34 -16.28 27.49
CA HIS A 746 -28.15 -17.46 27.78
C HIS A 746 -29.23 -17.19 28.82
N ARG A 747 -30.39 -17.85 28.63
CA ARG A 747 -31.49 -17.85 29.59
C ARG A 747 -31.50 -19.14 30.40
N VAL A 748 -31.74 -19.05 31.71
CA VAL A 748 -31.99 -20.18 32.62
C VAL A 748 -33.11 -19.81 33.59
N SER A 749 -34.18 -20.60 33.62
CA SER A 749 -35.36 -20.38 34.48
C SER A 749 -35.89 -18.93 34.43
N GLY A 750 -35.95 -18.36 33.22
CA GLY A 750 -36.42 -16.99 32.98
C GLY A 750 -35.40 -15.89 33.30
N GLN A 751 -34.19 -16.21 33.77
CA GLN A 751 -33.11 -15.24 34.02
C GLN A 751 -32.09 -15.23 32.88
N GLY A 752 -31.67 -14.04 32.44
CA GLY A 752 -30.71 -13.86 31.34
C GLY A 752 -31.38 -13.47 30.01
N ASN A 753 -30.59 -13.40 28.94
CA ASN A 753 -31.03 -12.97 27.62
C ASN A 753 -31.28 -14.16 26.66
N ALA A 754 -31.90 -13.88 25.51
CA ALA A 754 -32.24 -14.87 24.48
C ALA A 754 -31.41 -14.69 23.19
N VAL A 755 -30.09 -14.52 23.36
CA VAL A 755 -29.15 -14.42 22.21
C VAL A 755 -28.61 -15.81 21.87
N GLY A 756 -28.23 -16.58 22.88
CA GLY A 756 -27.88 -18.00 22.78
C GLY A 756 -29.02 -18.92 23.21
N PRO A 757 -28.81 -20.24 23.16
CA PRO A 757 -29.82 -21.21 23.58
C PRO A 757 -30.31 -21.01 25.01
N ASP A 758 -31.60 -21.28 25.22
CA ASP A 758 -32.22 -21.36 26.54
C ASP A 758 -31.76 -22.66 27.24
N LEU A 759 -31.00 -22.51 28.31
CA LEU A 759 -30.37 -23.60 29.04
C LEU A 759 -31.28 -24.15 30.16
N THR A 760 -32.51 -23.66 30.31
CA THR A 760 -33.50 -24.19 31.28
C THR A 760 -33.84 -25.65 31.02
N LYS A 761 -33.85 -26.05 29.74
CA LYS A 761 -34.06 -27.44 29.29
C LYS A 761 -33.04 -27.78 28.24
N LEU A 762 -31.89 -28.28 28.68
CA LEU A 762 -30.87 -28.81 27.77
C LEU A 762 -31.44 -30.00 26.98
N PRO A 763 -31.11 -30.15 25.69
CA PRO A 763 -31.47 -31.32 24.90
C PRO A 763 -31.10 -32.64 25.60
N VAL A 764 -31.99 -33.63 25.54
CA VAL A 764 -31.87 -34.91 26.29
C VAL A 764 -30.67 -35.73 25.81
N GLU A 765 -30.25 -35.51 24.57
CA GLU A 765 -29.09 -36.12 23.95
C GLU A 765 -27.74 -35.61 24.47
N TYR A 766 -27.69 -34.45 25.14
CA TYR A 766 -26.45 -33.93 25.69
C TYR A 766 -26.13 -34.55 27.05
N SER A 767 -25.00 -35.25 27.12
CA SER A 767 -24.43 -35.67 28.40
C SER A 767 -23.84 -34.48 29.16
N ARG A 768 -23.53 -34.68 30.45
CA ARG A 768 -22.84 -33.65 31.26
C ARG A 768 -21.49 -33.24 30.66
N ILE A 769 -20.82 -34.17 29.98
CA ILE A 769 -19.53 -33.93 29.34
C ILE A 769 -19.71 -33.16 28.03
N ASP A 770 -20.77 -33.40 27.28
CA ASP A 770 -21.07 -32.60 26.09
C ASP A 770 -21.32 -31.14 26.47
N VAL A 771 -22.03 -30.89 27.58
CA VAL A 771 -22.26 -29.52 28.09
C VAL A 771 -20.94 -28.85 28.47
N LEU A 772 -20.05 -29.56 29.16
CA LEU A 772 -18.70 -29.06 29.49
C LEU A 772 -17.88 -28.75 28.22
N ASP A 773 -17.88 -29.65 27.23
CA ASP A 773 -17.15 -29.49 25.98
C ASP A 773 -17.71 -28.31 25.16
N HIS A 774 -19.03 -28.12 25.12
CA HIS A 774 -19.65 -26.95 24.49
C HIS A 774 -19.27 -25.62 25.17
N ILE A 775 -19.00 -25.61 26.48
CA ILE A 775 -18.56 -24.41 27.20
C ILE A 775 -17.06 -24.13 26.98
N LEU A 776 -16.22 -25.19 27.00
CA LEU A 776 -14.78 -25.05 26.83
C LEU A 776 -14.37 -24.84 25.37
N ASN A 777 -15.10 -25.44 24.44
CA ASN A 777 -14.84 -25.45 22.99
C ASN A 777 -16.07 -24.99 22.19
N PRO A 778 -16.55 -23.75 22.38
CA PRO A 778 -17.80 -23.28 21.80
C PRO A 778 -17.82 -23.25 20.26
N SER A 779 -16.65 -23.11 19.62
CA SER A 779 -16.50 -23.12 18.16
C SER A 779 -16.47 -24.54 17.56
N LYS A 780 -16.33 -25.60 18.37
CA LYS A 780 -16.21 -27.00 17.87
C LYS A 780 -17.48 -27.49 17.16
N LYS A 781 -18.65 -27.08 17.64
CA LYS A 781 -19.95 -27.41 17.06
C LYS A 781 -20.94 -26.28 17.30
N ILE A 782 -21.20 -25.50 16.25
CA ILE A 782 -22.13 -24.38 16.28
C ILE A 782 -23.42 -24.81 15.58
N GLU A 783 -24.57 -24.68 16.26
CA GLU A 783 -25.85 -24.92 15.60
C GLU A 783 -26.09 -23.85 14.51
N PRO A 784 -26.60 -24.21 13.31
CA PRO A 784 -26.75 -23.26 12.20
C PRO A 784 -27.52 -21.97 12.54
N LYS A 785 -28.50 -22.05 13.45
CA LYS A 785 -29.29 -20.88 13.91
C LYS A 785 -28.55 -19.92 14.83
N TYR A 786 -27.37 -20.28 15.35
CA TYR A 786 -26.51 -19.44 16.17
C TYR A 786 -25.15 -19.16 15.49
N GLN A 787 -24.97 -19.62 14.24
CA GLN A 787 -23.76 -19.37 13.48
C GLN A 787 -23.76 -17.95 12.95
N SER A 788 -22.72 -17.19 13.31
CA SER A 788 -22.59 -15.80 12.86
C SER A 788 -22.17 -15.74 11.40
N SER A 789 -22.65 -14.74 10.68
CA SER A 789 -22.19 -14.42 9.32
C SER A 789 -21.23 -13.24 9.37
N VAL A 790 -20.19 -13.32 8.55
CA VAL A 790 -19.30 -12.20 8.19
C VAL A 790 -19.81 -11.63 6.87
N LEU A 791 -20.28 -10.39 6.91
CA LEU A 791 -20.75 -9.66 5.74
C LEU A 791 -19.72 -8.61 5.38
N VAL A 792 -19.07 -8.78 4.23
CA VAL A 792 -18.24 -7.75 3.63
C VAL A 792 -19.16 -6.91 2.75
N LEU A 793 -19.34 -5.65 3.11
CA LEU A 793 -20.14 -4.72 2.31
C LEU A 793 -19.29 -4.13 1.19
N LYS A 794 -19.93 -3.71 0.09
CA LYS A 794 -19.30 -3.01 -1.03
C LYS A 794 -18.59 -1.71 -0.60
N SER A 795 -18.98 -1.16 0.55
CA SER A 795 -18.29 -0.03 1.19
C SER A 795 -16.97 -0.39 1.89
N GLY A 796 -16.60 -1.68 1.93
CA GLY A 796 -15.46 -2.19 2.70
C GLY A 796 -15.74 -2.35 4.20
N ARG A 797 -16.90 -1.91 4.71
CA ARG A 797 -17.32 -2.18 6.08
C ARG A 797 -17.60 -3.67 6.24
N VAL A 798 -17.03 -4.28 7.27
CA VAL A 798 -17.32 -5.67 7.66
C VAL A 798 -18.34 -5.64 8.80
N VAL A 799 -19.45 -6.34 8.62
CA VAL A 799 -20.46 -6.56 9.66
C VAL A 799 -20.43 -8.04 10.03
N THR A 800 -19.97 -8.34 11.23
CA THR A 800 -19.95 -9.70 11.77
C THR A 800 -21.02 -9.83 12.85
N GLY A 801 -21.93 -10.80 12.71
CA GLY A 801 -22.97 -11.03 13.70
C GLY A 801 -23.97 -12.10 13.30
N LEU A 802 -24.96 -12.35 14.17
CA LEU A 802 -25.99 -13.35 13.93
C LEU A 802 -27.09 -12.78 13.03
N VAL A 803 -27.40 -13.43 11.90
CA VAL A 803 -28.53 -13.03 11.05
C VAL A 803 -29.83 -13.50 11.69
N VAL A 804 -30.57 -12.57 12.29
CA VAL A 804 -31.84 -12.88 12.99
C VAL A 804 -33.06 -12.74 12.08
N GLU A 805 -32.94 -11.97 11.00
CA GLU A 805 -33.96 -11.84 9.96
C GLU A 805 -33.31 -11.77 8.58
N ASP A 806 -33.74 -12.65 7.68
CA ASP A 806 -33.33 -12.68 6.27
C ASP A 806 -34.62 -12.63 5.43
N ALA A 807 -35.12 -11.43 5.16
CA ALA A 807 -36.42 -11.21 4.51
C ALA A 807 -36.39 -10.02 3.55
N GLY A 808 -36.96 -10.22 2.35
CA GLY A 808 -36.96 -9.20 1.30
C GLY A 808 -35.54 -8.81 0.88
N GLU A 809 -35.31 -7.50 0.73
CA GLU A 809 -34.03 -6.90 0.29
C GLU A 809 -33.04 -6.60 1.43
N VAL A 810 -33.40 -6.86 2.69
CA VAL A 810 -32.54 -6.55 3.85
C VAL A 810 -32.19 -7.79 4.67
N LEU A 811 -31.02 -7.76 5.31
CA LEU A 811 -30.65 -8.61 6.44
C LEU A 811 -30.71 -7.79 7.71
N LYS A 812 -31.25 -8.36 8.80
CA LYS A 812 -31.07 -7.81 10.14
C LYS A 812 -30.07 -8.66 10.90
N VAL A 813 -28.99 -8.04 11.31
CA VAL A 813 -27.84 -8.69 11.94
C VAL A 813 -27.73 -8.21 13.38
N LEU A 814 -27.67 -9.17 14.30
CA LEU A 814 -27.30 -8.93 15.69
C LEU A 814 -25.78 -8.98 15.81
N ASP A 815 -25.14 -7.83 15.83
CA ASP A 815 -23.69 -7.65 16.00
C ASP A 815 -23.29 -7.40 17.46
N ASN A 816 -24.24 -6.97 18.30
CA ASN A 816 -24.03 -6.71 19.72
C ASN A 816 -25.03 -7.48 20.61
N PRO A 817 -24.61 -8.60 21.23
CA PRO A 817 -25.44 -9.37 22.16
C PRO A 817 -25.99 -8.59 23.37
N ALA A 818 -25.33 -7.51 23.78
CA ALA A 818 -25.79 -6.66 24.88
C ALA A 818 -26.94 -5.71 24.47
N ALA A 819 -27.29 -5.66 23.18
CA ALA A 819 -28.36 -4.84 22.62
C ALA A 819 -29.25 -5.62 21.63
N PRO A 820 -29.94 -6.69 22.08
CA PRO A 820 -30.66 -7.61 21.19
C PRO A 820 -31.77 -6.95 20.35
N ASP A 821 -32.33 -5.83 20.82
CA ASP A 821 -33.41 -5.09 20.14
C ASP A 821 -32.91 -4.11 19.07
N LYS A 822 -31.58 -3.88 18.96
CA LYS A 822 -30.98 -2.95 18.00
C LYS A 822 -30.16 -3.71 16.95
N LEU A 823 -30.85 -4.17 15.92
CA LEU A 823 -30.25 -4.94 14.83
C LEU A 823 -29.65 -4.01 13.77
N VAL A 824 -28.47 -4.36 13.28
CA VAL A 824 -27.88 -3.72 12.09
C VAL A 824 -28.67 -4.17 10.87
N VAL A 825 -29.28 -3.21 10.18
CA VAL A 825 -29.98 -3.46 8.92
C VAL A 825 -28.98 -3.29 7.78
N VAL A 826 -28.75 -4.35 7.03
CA VAL A 826 -27.85 -4.39 5.87
C VAL A 826 -28.68 -4.63 4.62
N GLN A 827 -28.57 -3.77 3.62
CA GLN A 827 -29.19 -4.02 2.32
C GLN A 827 -28.43 -5.16 1.62
N LYS A 828 -29.15 -6.17 1.11
CA LYS A 828 -28.53 -7.30 0.40
C LYS A 828 -27.77 -6.85 -0.84
N SER A 829 -28.22 -5.77 -1.49
CA SER A 829 -27.53 -5.14 -2.61
C SER A 829 -26.17 -4.52 -2.25
N GLU A 830 -25.95 -4.22 -0.97
CA GLU A 830 -24.69 -3.67 -0.45
C GLU A 830 -23.71 -4.77 -0.02
N ILE A 831 -24.11 -6.04 -0.01
CA ILE A 831 -23.22 -7.15 0.38
C ILE A 831 -22.39 -7.55 -0.85
N ASP A 832 -21.07 -7.53 -0.68
CA ASP A 832 -20.10 -8.02 -1.66
C ASP A 832 -19.78 -9.49 -1.40
N GLU A 833 -19.51 -9.85 -0.14
CA GLU A 833 -19.25 -11.23 0.29
C GLU A 833 -20.04 -11.56 1.57
N ARG A 834 -20.59 -12.78 1.64
CA ARG A 834 -21.21 -13.35 2.85
C ARG A 834 -20.61 -14.72 3.12
N THR A 835 -19.95 -14.84 4.27
CA THR A 835 -19.30 -16.08 4.70
C THR A 835 -19.80 -16.46 6.09
N GLN A 836 -20.06 -17.75 6.33
CA GLN A 836 -20.40 -18.24 7.67
C GLN A 836 -19.13 -18.32 8.51
N SER A 837 -19.19 -17.86 9.76
CA SER A 837 -18.06 -17.95 10.68
C SER A 837 -17.95 -19.36 11.25
N ASP A 838 -16.74 -19.90 11.24
CA ASP A 838 -16.40 -21.14 11.97
C ASP A 838 -16.15 -20.88 13.46
N VAL A 839 -16.28 -19.62 13.91
CA VAL A 839 -16.03 -19.19 15.29
C VAL A 839 -17.34 -18.79 15.96
N SER A 840 -17.55 -19.29 17.17
CA SER A 840 -18.74 -18.99 17.95
C SER A 840 -18.71 -17.56 18.51
N ILE A 841 -19.88 -16.95 18.63
CA ILE A 841 -20.05 -15.68 19.37
C ILE A 841 -19.90 -15.89 20.89
N MET A 842 -20.04 -17.13 21.38
CA MET A 842 -19.70 -17.48 22.75
C MET A 842 -18.17 -17.55 22.87
N PRO A 843 -17.53 -16.69 23.68
CA PRO A 843 -16.07 -16.66 23.75
C PRO A 843 -15.49 -17.95 24.35
N LYS A 844 -14.36 -18.42 23.82
CA LYS A 844 -13.58 -19.49 24.43
C LYS A 844 -13.09 -19.07 25.81
N GLY A 845 -12.98 -20.00 26.75
CA GLY A 845 -12.32 -19.79 28.04
C GLY A 845 -13.10 -18.95 29.06
N VAL A 846 -14.44 -18.89 28.94
CA VAL A 846 -15.33 -18.24 29.95
C VAL A 846 -15.11 -18.77 31.38
N LEU A 847 -14.55 -19.96 31.52
CA LEU A 847 -14.23 -20.60 32.79
C LEU A 847 -12.82 -20.29 33.31
N ASN A 848 -11.97 -19.61 32.55
CA ASN A 848 -10.53 -19.50 32.87
C ASN A 848 -10.24 -18.68 34.15
N LYS A 849 -11.19 -17.82 34.53
CA LYS A 849 -11.13 -17.01 35.76
C LYS A 849 -11.66 -17.76 36.98
N LEU A 850 -12.33 -18.90 36.77
CA LEU A 850 -12.93 -19.73 37.81
C LEU A 850 -11.98 -20.83 38.26
N THR A 851 -12.06 -21.16 39.53
CA THR A 851 -11.44 -22.34 40.13
C THR A 851 -12.22 -23.60 39.75
N ARG A 852 -11.60 -24.77 39.92
CA ARG A 852 -12.23 -26.07 39.69
C ARG A 852 -13.59 -26.21 40.39
N GLU A 853 -13.69 -25.89 41.68
CA GLU A 853 -14.95 -25.99 42.43
C GLU A 853 -16.02 -25.00 41.94
N GLU A 854 -15.63 -23.76 41.64
CA GLU A 854 -16.56 -22.77 41.06
C GLU A 854 -17.12 -23.26 39.71
N ILE A 855 -16.31 -23.90 38.88
CA ILE A 855 -16.77 -24.50 37.62
C ILE A 855 -17.81 -25.60 37.88
N LEU A 856 -17.55 -26.49 38.85
CA LEU A 856 -18.48 -27.57 39.19
C LEU A 856 -19.81 -27.04 39.76
N ASP A 857 -19.77 -25.98 40.57
CA ASP A 857 -20.98 -25.34 41.11
C ASP A 857 -21.78 -24.62 40.01
N LEU A 858 -21.10 -23.95 39.07
CA LEU A 858 -21.72 -23.35 37.89
C LEU A 858 -22.38 -24.42 37.00
N LEU A 859 -21.65 -25.50 36.69
CA LEU A 859 -22.16 -26.59 35.87
C LEU A 859 -23.35 -27.29 36.54
N ALA A 860 -23.31 -27.52 37.86
CA ALA A 860 -24.43 -28.11 38.59
C ALA A 860 -25.71 -27.27 38.43
N TRP A 861 -25.58 -25.94 38.49
CA TRP A 861 -26.71 -25.02 38.34
C TRP A 861 -27.26 -24.99 36.91
N VAL A 862 -26.37 -24.96 35.90
CA VAL A 862 -26.77 -25.01 34.48
C VAL A 862 -27.42 -26.34 34.12
N LEU A 863 -26.84 -27.48 34.55
CA LEU A 863 -27.37 -28.81 34.29
C LEU A 863 -28.73 -29.07 34.97
N ALA A 864 -28.98 -28.42 36.11
CA ALA A 864 -30.27 -28.44 36.77
C ALA A 864 -31.31 -27.50 36.11
N GLY A 865 -30.94 -26.74 35.08
CA GLY A 865 -31.82 -25.74 34.48
C GLY A 865 -32.22 -24.62 35.45
N GLY A 866 -31.44 -24.40 36.51
CA GLY A 866 -31.80 -23.50 37.61
C GLY A 866 -32.92 -24.01 38.53
N ASP A 867 -33.27 -25.30 38.46
CA ASP A 867 -34.23 -25.93 39.36
C ASP A 867 -33.54 -26.32 40.68
N ARG A 868 -34.02 -25.73 41.78
CA ARG A 868 -33.50 -25.99 43.13
C ARG A 868 -33.87 -27.39 43.64
N GLU A 869 -34.95 -27.96 43.14
CA GLU A 869 -35.44 -29.28 43.54
C GLU A 869 -34.81 -30.41 42.70
N HIS A 870 -33.91 -30.07 41.77
CA HIS A 870 -33.19 -31.04 40.95
C HIS A 870 -32.31 -31.95 41.82
N ALA A 871 -32.15 -33.21 41.42
CA ALA A 871 -31.39 -34.22 42.18
C ALA A 871 -29.92 -33.83 42.49
N LEU A 872 -29.33 -32.92 41.71
CA LEU A 872 -28.00 -32.35 41.98
C LEU A 872 -27.93 -31.49 43.25
N PHE A 873 -29.08 -30.95 43.66
CA PHE A 873 -29.27 -30.10 44.83
C PHE A 873 -30.10 -30.77 45.94
N GLY A 874 -30.64 -31.97 45.70
CA GLY A 874 -31.33 -32.76 46.70
C GLY A 874 -30.42 -33.20 47.84
N VAL A 875 -30.97 -33.22 49.06
CA VAL A 875 -30.31 -33.80 50.24
C VAL A 875 -30.65 -35.29 50.25
N HIS A 876 -29.65 -36.17 50.23
CA HIS A 876 -29.91 -37.60 50.46
C HIS A 876 -30.35 -37.78 51.93
N GLU A 877 -31.60 -38.19 52.15
CA GLU A 877 -31.94 -38.91 53.38
C GLU A 877 -31.25 -40.28 53.30
N HIS A 878 -30.28 -40.50 54.17
CA HIS A 878 -29.72 -41.82 54.40
C HIS A 878 -30.84 -42.74 54.94
N HIS A 879 -31.37 -43.62 54.10
CA HIS A 879 -32.08 -44.78 54.60
C HIS A 879 -31.03 -45.75 55.17
N ASN A 880 -31.04 -45.87 56.50
CA ASN A 880 -30.28 -46.83 57.31
C ASN A 880 -30.46 -48.28 56.84
#